data_AF-A0A945MS72-F1
#
_entry.id   AF-A0A945MS72-F1
#
_cell.length_a   1.000
_cell.length_b   1.000
_cell.length_c   1.000
_cell.angle_alpha   90.00
_cell.angle_beta   90.00
_cell.angle_gamma   90.00
#
_symmetry.space_group_name_H-M   'P 1'
#
loop_
_entity.id
_entity.type
_entity.pdbx_description
1 polymer ?
#
loop_
_entity_poly.entity_id
_entity_poly.type
_entity_poly.pdbx_seq_one_letter_code
_entity_poly.pdbx_strand_id
1 'polypeptide(L)'
;MSHSKLTALRVCWAPRLLLTGRSFRLPVQTPGPEPQLQFAPFQLIDRRFSPSDDAFMYYLRAPQTSGDYTLSAECSGQSDALVVQVRTLQELRQCNRYNGAEWPRRWPLGCDWDSTKSAQTLQDTPVRQVNMETLRWWLEQDDATLWRQLPEAEGPRAHYVNVHQGCPSCGTAIFAHHGYYPWVRNLHPADLRSECPNCRATFPSNDLRTGDFSSGEYPDDGFGYFDRDGHLFLFAAAYRRDLVNLYNSPIDQLTSLLRMEFKPQIARRLGIMLLRYASEVLNLAAIPQFRHGPSQEVETAWDWGQPDWSSDPNPIASLFRKGMLRYAIDIPTIGASLALAYDTIWPWLKEDRELVARAQALGLAIARPADAVYLIEEMLASLLQCLLDGGGLSNLPRVSEGALTLIRGLDRPDAQDALEWLYDRGPEKLRGFGTNDFFPCGTPPEATGGYNDTHTRGLFALEYQLRQLRQRHPQAYPEALFPSLLDSSRGRRIVQAPGELALLGRIPFHFGDGGSSGVQTPLHDRPPLEPLPAATKALADEYLGDDPLVESARQKPLGNTVLDGVGIAILRTGEMPERAAAGIVYGDAPYHRHMDLLDVQLYAYDRPFISDLGYPQSWASVHCWEGHWATHNSVWSVAPDLHPLELPFDTPQPFLKAIAGRGRLVRILSSEGLQVAEVEAERWAWNPVEQRWYRPGIYFRRLIALVETDGQGVALIDLARVAGGAEHWRICRGLEGEFAVQGIESEKLSGTAAGPGVERGQLDRLAHPDHAALAYMDQPTQLQTTGAWRGTWTSSHDPAAKLDLHALRAPNGVLTARATAAMGTPDQSGYTYRTLLWRRESEETSCFDLVFEPRLGPATLSRAEAVPASDPDAIGVRIETRAGRELTLYWHPQSREPTRYADGTELSGGIAACIDGEWCSTGAATVQTRTRRNHFPRARQIATITALDRDTSTVEVTGLSQIATGDRVRIRSTGRNYRVVAVAALAESSHRLTLDLSSILGKARIAAVCGSEVELDFFLPTRTGYLHSTRLERASDGTWQPIVDAANPDMDRTVVELASPPQGWSAGDWVRAVAYTVGDAIEFEPAK
;
A
#
# COMPACT_ATOMS: atom_id res chain seq x y z
N MET A 1 0.49 29.45 -26.05
CA MET A 1 1.38 28.71 -26.97
C MET A 1 1.28 29.33 -28.35
N SER A 2 2.41 29.55 -29.02
CA SER A 2 2.43 30.09 -30.39
C SER A 2 1.77 29.10 -31.36
N HIS A 3 0.79 29.56 -32.13
CA HIS A 3 0.23 28.80 -33.24
C HIS A 3 1.32 28.57 -34.30
N SER A 4 1.98 27.42 -34.23
CA SER A 4 2.64 26.83 -35.39
C SER A 4 1.55 26.67 -36.46
N LYS A 5 1.57 27.50 -37.50
CA LYS A 5 0.68 27.35 -38.65
C LYS A 5 0.91 25.96 -39.23
N LEU A 6 -0.08 25.06 -39.09
CA LEU A 6 -0.10 23.77 -39.76
C LEU A 6 0.14 23.98 -41.26
N THR A 7 1.13 23.28 -41.82
CA THR A 7 1.58 23.47 -43.20
C THR A 7 1.04 22.41 -44.18
N ALA A 8 0.41 21.34 -43.68
CA ALA A 8 -0.08 20.24 -44.52
C ALA A 8 -1.28 19.48 -43.91
N LEU A 9 -2.13 18.94 -44.79
CA LEU A 9 -3.16 17.94 -44.48
C LEU A 9 -2.51 16.68 -43.92
N ARG A 10 -3.06 16.16 -42.81
CA ARG A 10 -2.54 14.99 -42.12
C ARG A 10 -3.65 14.19 -41.44
N VAL A 11 -3.66 12.88 -41.66
CA VAL A 11 -4.40 11.93 -40.81
C VAL A 11 -3.54 11.67 -39.57
N CYS A 12 -3.98 12.18 -38.42
CA CYS A 12 -3.14 12.19 -37.22
C CYS A 12 -3.05 10.81 -36.55
N TRP A 13 -4.07 9.98 -36.71
CA TRP A 13 -4.14 8.65 -36.12
C TRP A 13 -5.17 7.77 -36.82
N ALA A 14 -4.91 6.47 -36.88
CA ALA A 14 -5.86 5.41 -37.20
C ALA A 14 -5.41 4.10 -36.55
N PRO A 15 -6.33 3.15 -36.29
CA PRO A 15 -5.92 1.81 -35.89
C PRO A 15 -5.22 1.11 -37.06
N ARG A 16 -4.11 0.43 -36.77
CA ARG A 16 -3.44 -0.41 -37.77
C ARG A 16 -4.28 -1.64 -38.11
N LEU A 17 -4.86 -2.24 -37.09
CA LEU A 17 -5.61 -3.48 -37.12
C LEU A 17 -6.90 -3.31 -36.30
N LEU A 18 -8.01 -3.84 -36.80
CA LEU A 18 -9.33 -3.68 -36.21
C LEU A 18 -10.17 -4.94 -36.42
N LEU A 19 -10.99 -5.31 -35.44
CA LEU A 19 -11.96 -6.40 -35.58
C LEU A 19 -13.14 -5.94 -36.47
N THR A 20 -13.69 -6.86 -37.27
CA THR A 20 -14.86 -6.60 -38.14
C THR A 20 -16.02 -5.95 -37.37
N GLY A 21 -16.67 -4.96 -37.98
CA GLY A 21 -17.86 -4.29 -37.42
C GLY A 21 -17.60 -3.27 -36.31
N ARG A 22 -16.35 -3.08 -35.87
CA ARG A 22 -16.00 -2.17 -34.76
C ARG A 22 -15.94 -0.71 -35.18
N SER A 23 -16.12 0.18 -34.22
CA SER A 23 -16.12 1.63 -34.45
C SER A 23 -14.84 2.29 -33.90
N PHE A 24 -14.34 3.33 -34.56
CA PHE A 24 -13.17 4.09 -34.12
C PHE A 24 -13.26 5.57 -34.54
N ARG A 25 -12.40 6.42 -33.94
CA ARG A 25 -12.26 7.85 -34.26
C ARG A 25 -11.07 8.09 -35.19
N LEU A 26 -11.24 8.89 -36.23
CA LEU A 26 -10.21 9.27 -37.19
C LEU A 26 -9.99 10.80 -37.15
N PRO A 27 -8.96 11.30 -36.43
CA PRO A 27 -8.58 12.71 -36.44
C PRO A 27 -7.83 13.10 -37.72
N VAL A 28 -8.25 14.20 -38.35
CA VAL A 28 -7.63 14.77 -39.56
C VAL A 28 -7.39 16.27 -39.39
N GLN A 29 -6.13 16.69 -39.41
CA GLN A 29 -5.73 18.10 -39.40
C GLN A 29 -5.60 18.64 -40.83
N THR A 30 -6.02 19.88 -41.05
CA THR A 30 -5.98 20.53 -42.37
C THR A 30 -5.73 22.03 -42.23
N PRO A 31 -4.89 22.65 -43.09
CA PRO A 31 -4.74 24.11 -43.15
C PRO A 31 -5.90 24.81 -43.87
N GLY A 32 -6.81 24.03 -44.49
CA GLY A 32 -7.94 24.51 -45.30
C GLY A 32 -9.31 24.13 -44.73
N PRO A 33 -10.39 24.17 -45.53
CA PRO A 33 -11.73 23.74 -45.10
C PRO A 33 -11.76 22.24 -44.73
N GLU A 34 -12.93 21.78 -44.29
CA GLU A 34 -13.16 20.36 -43.97
C GLU A 34 -12.68 19.45 -45.12
N PRO A 35 -11.87 18.41 -44.84
CA PRO A 35 -11.34 17.52 -45.86
C PRO A 35 -12.43 16.59 -46.41
N GLN A 36 -12.30 16.23 -47.68
CA GLN A 36 -13.09 15.18 -48.31
C GLN A 36 -12.48 13.82 -47.95
N LEU A 37 -13.24 12.99 -47.24
CA LEU A 37 -12.79 11.66 -46.81
C LEU A 37 -13.29 10.57 -47.78
N GLN A 38 -12.38 9.74 -48.28
CA GLN A 38 -12.70 8.48 -48.95
C GLN A 38 -12.57 7.35 -47.93
N PHE A 39 -13.72 6.80 -47.54
CA PHE A 39 -13.80 5.83 -46.45
C PHE A 39 -14.60 4.58 -46.81
N ALA A 40 -15.10 4.42 -48.04
CA ALA A 40 -15.81 3.19 -48.41
C ALA A 40 -14.85 1.98 -48.33
N PRO A 41 -15.27 0.82 -47.80
CA PRO A 41 -16.63 0.44 -47.39
C PRO A 41 -16.98 0.68 -45.90
N PHE A 42 -16.23 1.51 -45.18
CA PHE A 42 -16.60 1.92 -43.81
C PHE A 42 -17.89 2.74 -43.82
N GLN A 43 -18.63 2.69 -42.72
CA GLN A 43 -19.81 3.51 -42.50
C GLN A 43 -19.43 4.74 -41.66
N LEU A 44 -19.74 5.94 -42.14
CA LEU A 44 -19.66 7.15 -41.34
C LEU A 44 -20.82 7.18 -40.31
N ILE A 45 -20.47 7.29 -39.03
CA ILE A 45 -21.43 7.37 -37.91
C ILE A 45 -21.73 8.83 -37.61
N ASP A 46 -20.69 9.63 -37.39
CA ASP A 46 -20.76 11.05 -37.04
C ASP A 46 -19.46 11.76 -37.45
N ARG A 47 -19.45 13.09 -37.40
CA ARG A 47 -18.25 13.92 -37.56
C ARG A 47 -18.38 15.25 -36.83
N ARG A 48 -17.26 15.76 -36.31
CA ARG A 48 -17.20 17.08 -35.66
C ARG A 48 -15.85 17.75 -35.88
N PHE A 49 -15.78 19.06 -35.71
CA PHE A 49 -14.52 19.78 -35.58
C PHE A 49 -14.15 19.91 -34.10
N SER A 50 -12.90 19.60 -33.73
CA SER A 50 -12.35 19.77 -32.39
C SER A 50 -11.50 21.05 -32.35
N PRO A 51 -11.97 22.14 -31.71
CA PRO A 51 -11.19 23.37 -31.63
C PRO A 51 -9.91 23.24 -30.81
N SER A 52 -9.87 22.36 -29.80
CA SER A 52 -8.68 22.13 -28.97
C SER A 52 -7.54 21.48 -29.75
N ASP A 53 -7.88 20.58 -30.67
CA ASP A 53 -6.91 19.80 -31.45
C ASP A 53 -6.68 20.38 -32.85
N ASP A 54 -7.44 21.40 -33.23
CA ASP A 54 -7.51 21.99 -34.57
C ASP A 54 -7.69 20.91 -35.66
N ALA A 55 -8.60 19.96 -35.41
CA ALA A 55 -8.76 18.75 -36.22
C ALA A 55 -10.23 18.37 -36.43
N PHE A 56 -10.53 17.81 -37.62
CA PHE A 56 -11.80 17.15 -37.89
C PHE A 56 -11.75 15.70 -37.36
N MET A 57 -12.73 15.35 -36.52
CA MET A 57 -12.91 14.02 -35.96
C MET A 57 -14.00 13.29 -36.73
N TYR A 58 -13.67 12.20 -37.41
CA TYR A 58 -14.63 11.32 -38.08
C TYR A 58 -14.83 10.04 -37.26
N TYR A 59 -16.07 9.60 -37.06
CA TYR A 59 -16.37 8.35 -36.36
C TYR A 59 -16.84 7.32 -37.37
N LEU A 60 -16.05 6.27 -37.57
CA LEU A 60 -16.26 5.28 -38.62
C LEU A 60 -16.54 3.90 -38.03
N ARG A 61 -17.36 3.10 -38.71
CA ARG A 61 -17.58 1.68 -38.42
C ARG A 61 -16.99 0.80 -39.52
N ALA A 62 -16.21 -0.20 -39.12
CA ALA A 62 -15.60 -1.17 -40.00
C ALA A 62 -16.62 -2.06 -40.71
N PRO A 63 -16.33 -2.52 -41.94
CA PRO A 63 -17.13 -3.53 -42.62
C PRO A 63 -17.14 -4.86 -41.84
N GLN A 64 -18.13 -5.70 -42.17
CA GLN A 64 -18.21 -7.08 -41.66
C GLN A 64 -17.28 -8.04 -42.41
N THR A 65 -16.77 -7.62 -43.57
CA THR A 65 -15.82 -8.38 -44.40
C THR A 65 -14.39 -8.05 -43.96
N SER A 66 -13.54 -9.08 -43.81
CA SER A 66 -12.11 -8.85 -43.58
C SER A 66 -11.42 -8.36 -44.85
N GLY A 67 -10.37 -7.56 -44.68
CA GLY A 67 -9.61 -6.99 -45.79
C GLY A 67 -8.67 -5.86 -45.34
N ASP A 68 -7.85 -5.40 -46.28
CA ASP A 68 -7.01 -4.22 -46.10
C ASP A 68 -7.65 -3.07 -46.85
N TYR A 69 -8.01 -2.01 -46.12
CA TYR A 69 -8.79 -0.90 -46.66
C TYR A 69 -8.02 0.40 -46.55
N THR A 70 -7.89 1.12 -47.66
CA THR A 70 -7.27 2.44 -47.70
C THR A 70 -8.29 3.50 -47.30
N LEU A 71 -7.94 4.31 -46.30
CA LEU A 71 -8.62 5.55 -45.94
C LEU A 71 -7.79 6.72 -46.48
N SER A 72 -8.41 7.65 -47.18
CA SER A 72 -7.73 8.87 -47.63
C SER A 72 -8.52 10.13 -47.34
N ALA A 73 -7.82 11.19 -46.99
CA ALA A 73 -8.36 12.53 -46.84
C ALA A 73 -7.77 13.44 -47.93
N GLU A 74 -8.59 14.30 -48.50
CA GLU A 74 -8.20 15.26 -49.53
C GLU A 74 -8.68 16.67 -49.16
N CYS A 75 -7.79 17.66 -49.25
CA CYS A 75 -8.14 19.07 -49.04
C CYS A 75 -7.20 19.98 -49.81
N SER A 76 -7.76 20.93 -50.56
CA SER A 76 -6.98 21.99 -51.24
C SER A 76 -5.80 21.47 -52.09
N GLY A 77 -5.97 20.31 -52.74
CA GLY A 77 -4.95 19.68 -53.58
C GLY A 77 -3.89 18.87 -52.84
N GLN A 78 -3.98 18.75 -51.51
CA GLN A 78 -3.19 17.82 -50.71
C GLN A 78 -4.00 16.55 -50.43
N SER A 79 -3.33 15.41 -50.34
CA SER A 79 -3.93 14.11 -49.99
C SER A 79 -3.05 13.40 -48.97
N ASP A 80 -3.66 12.78 -47.97
CA ASP A 80 -3.00 11.85 -47.06
C ASP A 80 -3.81 10.55 -46.97
N ALA A 81 -3.13 9.41 -46.89
CA ALA A 81 -3.76 8.10 -46.95
C ALA A 81 -3.04 7.07 -46.09
N LEU A 82 -3.81 6.16 -45.51
CA LEU A 82 -3.31 5.04 -44.71
C LEU A 82 -4.15 3.79 -44.94
N VAL A 83 -3.62 2.65 -44.53
CA VAL A 83 -4.31 1.35 -44.62
C VAL A 83 -4.73 0.89 -43.23
N VAL A 84 -6.01 0.55 -43.08
CA VAL A 84 -6.55 -0.13 -41.89
C VAL A 84 -6.82 -1.59 -42.25
N GLN A 85 -6.20 -2.50 -41.50
CA GLN A 85 -6.47 -3.94 -41.63
C GLN A 85 -7.70 -4.30 -40.80
N VAL A 86 -8.73 -4.83 -41.44
CA VAL A 86 -9.92 -5.36 -40.76
C VAL A 86 -9.86 -6.88 -40.82
N ARG A 87 -10.00 -7.53 -39.67
CA ARG A 87 -9.90 -8.99 -39.54
C ARG A 87 -11.06 -9.55 -38.71
N THR A 88 -11.46 -10.77 -39.03
CA THR A 88 -12.37 -11.58 -38.21
C THR A 88 -11.65 -12.06 -36.95
N LEU A 89 -12.40 -12.46 -35.93
CA LEU A 89 -11.82 -13.04 -34.71
C LEU A 89 -10.99 -14.31 -35.00
N GLN A 90 -11.40 -15.13 -35.98
CA GLN A 90 -10.67 -16.34 -36.36
C GLN A 90 -9.30 -16.02 -36.97
N GLU A 91 -9.20 -14.97 -37.79
CA GLU A 91 -7.93 -14.51 -38.36
C GLU A 91 -7.03 -13.89 -37.27
N LEU A 92 -7.60 -13.12 -36.34
CA LEU A 92 -6.84 -12.50 -35.23
C LEU A 92 -6.24 -13.53 -34.26
N ARG A 93 -6.85 -14.71 -34.15
CA ARG A 93 -6.34 -15.82 -33.32
C ARG A 93 -5.16 -16.57 -33.96
N GLN A 94 -4.86 -16.33 -35.23
CA GLN A 94 -3.75 -16.99 -35.91
C GLN A 94 -2.42 -16.37 -35.51
N CYS A 95 -1.47 -17.24 -35.13
CA CYS A 95 -0.14 -16.83 -34.74
C CYS A 95 0.59 -16.12 -35.90
N ASN A 96 1.11 -14.93 -35.61
CA ASN A 96 1.94 -14.16 -36.51
C ASN A 96 3.04 -13.42 -35.74
N ARG A 97 4.05 -12.94 -36.45
CA ARG A 97 5.12 -12.13 -35.87
C ARG A 97 5.03 -10.70 -36.40
N TYR A 98 4.99 -9.74 -35.49
CA TYR A 98 4.98 -8.32 -35.83
C TYR A 98 5.87 -7.56 -34.87
N ASN A 99 6.73 -6.72 -35.44
CA ASN A 99 7.64 -5.82 -34.71
C ASN A 99 8.44 -6.54 -33.60
N GLY A 100 9.01 -7.70 -33.94
CA GLY A 100 9.85 -8.48 -33.03
C GLY A 100 9.10 -9.40 -32.06
N ALA A 101 7.79 -9.23 -31.85
CA ALA A 101 6.97 -10.03 -30.93
C ALA A 101 5.98 -10.98 -31.64
N GLU A 102 5.56 -12.03 -30.94
CA GLU A 102 4.51 -12.96 -31.39
C GLU A 102 3.12 -12.48 -30.95
N TRP A 103 2.15 -12.56 -31.86
CA TRP A 103 0.76 -12.18 -31.67
C TRP A 103 -0.17 -13.30 -32.16
N PRO A 104 -1.33 -13.54 -31.51
CA PRO A 104 -1.78 -12.91 -30.28
C PRO A 104 -0.90 -13.25 -29.07
N ARG A 105 -0.88 -12.38 -28.05
CA ARG A 105 -0.26 -12.66 -26.75
C ARG A 105 -1.11 -13.70 -26.01
N ARG A 106 -0.86 -14.97 -26.30
CA ARG A 106 -1.55 -16.13 -25.72
C ARG A 106 -0.49 -17.18 -25.40
N TRP A 107 -0.46 -17.65 -24.16
CA TRP A 107 0.44 -18.73 -23.75
C TRP A 107 -0.09 -20.09 -24.27
N PRO A 108 0.75 -21.05 -24.68
CA PRO A 108 2.14 -20.88 -25.05
C PRO A 108 2.26 -20.02 -26.32
N LEU A 109 3.26 -19.14 -26.34
CA LEU A 109 3.46 -18.17 -27.43
C LEU A 109 3.80 -18.87 -28.76
N GLY A 110 3.27 -18.34 -29.86
CA GLY A 110 3.62 -18.76 -31.22
C GLY A 110 3.13 -20.15 -31.63
N CYS A 111 2.50 -20.90 -30.72
CA CYS A 111 2.01 -22.26 -30.94
C CYS A 111 0.50 -22.25 -31.22
N ASP A 112 -0.05 -23.31 -31.81
CA ASP A 112 -1.50 -23.54 -31.83
C ASP A 112 -2.02 -23.93 -30.43
N TRP A 113 -3.33 -23.80 -30.19
CA TRP A 113 -3.94 -24.17 -28.90
C TRP A 113 -4.60 -25.54 -28.97
N ASP A 114 -4.20 -26.42 -28.05
CA ASP A 114 -4.84 -27.70 -27.80
C ASP A 114 -5.24 -27.81 -26.32
N SER A 115 -6.51 -28.19 -26.09
CA SER A 115 -7.02 -28.45 -24.74
C SER A 115 -6.43 -29.73 -24.17
N THR A 116 -5.80 -29.63 -22.99
CA THR A 116 -5.34 -30.78 -22.20
C THR A 116 -6.23 -31.05 -20.99
N LYS A 117 -7.27 -30.23 -20.78
CA LYS A 117 -8.11 -30.30 -19.59
C LYS A 117 -8.87 -31.62 -19.55
N SER A 118 -8.72 -32.34 -18.45
CA SER A 118 -9.31 -33.69 -18.30
C SER A 118 -10.31 -33.80 -17.14
N ALA A 119 -10.29 -32.85 -16.22
CA ALA A 119 -11.21 -32.80 -15.08
C ALA A 119 -11.45 -31.35 -14.62
N GLN A 120 -12.43 -31.18 -13.74
CA GLN A 120 -12.57 -29.97 -12.95
C GLN A 120 -11.46 -29.93 -11.88
N THR A 121 -10.78 -28.80 -11.73
CA THR A 121 -9.55 -28.67 -10.92
C THR A 121 -9.62 -27.56 -9.88
N LEU A 122 -10.72 -26.80 -9.82
CA LEU A 122 -10.92 -25.66 -8.92
C LEU A 122 -12.16 -25.83 -8.00
N GLN A 123 -12.71 -27.04 -7.88
CA GLN A 123 -13.92 -27.31 -7.09
C GLN A 123 -13.71 -27.17 -5.57
N ASP A 124 -12.46 -27.17 -5.13
CA ASP A 124 -11.97 -26.83 -3.80
C ASP A 124 -11.99 -25.33 -3.50
N THR A 125 -11.99 -24.47 -4.53
CA THR A 125 -12.02 -23.01 -4.36
C THR A 125 -13.32 -22.59 -3.66
N PRO A 126 -13.31 -21.73 -2.64
CA PRO A 126 -14.55 -21.23 -2.03
C PRO A 126 -15.41 -20.40 -3.01
N VAL A 127 -16.74 -20.50 -2.91
CA VAL A 127 -17.68 -19.60 -3.62
C VAL A 127 -18.20 -18.49 -2.73
N ARG A 128 -18.67 -17.40 -3.35
CA ARG A 128 -19.33 -16.30 -2.65
C ARG A 128 -20.78 -16.66 -2.33
N GLN A 129 -21.34 -16.00 -1.33
CA GLN A 129 -22.78 -16.05 -1.09
C GLN A 129 -23.54 -15.45 -2.27
N VAL A 130 -24.61 -16.12 -2.71
CA VAL A 130 -25.46 -15.67 -3.81
C VAL A 130 -26.37 -14.52 -3.35
N ASN A 131 -26.42 -13.43 -4.13
CA ASN A 131 -27.38 -12.34 -3.97
C ASN A 131 -28.39 -12.33 -5.14
N MET A 132 -29.57 -12.89 -4.90
CA MET A 132 -30.62 -12.98 -5.91
C MET A 132 -31.17 -11.62 -6.38
N GLU A 133 -31.07 -10.57 -5.57
CA GLU A 133 -31.48 -9.23 -5.97
C GLU A 133 -30.56 -8.67 -7.06
N THR A 134 -29.24 -8.77 -6.85
CA THR A 134 -28.24 -8.38 -7.85
C THR A 134 -28.33 -9.21 -9.13
N LEU A 135 -28.72 -10.49 -9.04
CA LEU A 135 -28.83 -11.39 -10.19
C LEU A 135 -30.13 -11.24 -10.98
N ARG A 136 -31.20 -10.68 -10.41
CA ARG A 136 -32.55 -10.70 -10.99
C ARG A 136 -32.55 -10.22 -12.45
N TRP A 137 -31.98 -9.05 -12.70
CA TRP A 137 -31.90 -8.48 -14.04
C TRP A 137 -31.20 -9.44 -15.01
N TRP A 138 -30.03 -9.96 -14.66
CA TRP A 138 -29.23 -10.87 -15.49
C TRP A 138 -29.96 -12.18 -15.82
N LEU A 139 -30.78 -12.68 -14.89
CA LEU A 139 -31.54 -13.92 -15.09
C LEU A 139 -32.76 -13.72 -16.02
N GLU A 140 -33.25 -12.49 -16.15
CA GLU A 140 -34.43 -12.14 -16.94
C GLU A 140 -34.09 -11.70 -18.37
N GLN A 141 -32.83 -11.38 -18.67
CA GLN A 141 -32.43 -10.88 -19.99
C GLN A 141 -32.29 -11.99 -21.04
N ASP A 142 -32.51 -11.61 -22.30
CA ASP A 142 -32.19 -12.41 -23.48
C ASP A 142 -30.68 -12.37 -23.81
N ASP A 143 -30.23 -13.27 -24.69
CA ASP A 143 -28.81 -13.38 -25.02
C ASP A 143 -28.26 -12.13 -25.71
N ALA A 144 -29.07 -11.48 -26.55
CA ALA A 144 -28.63 -10.30 -27.30
C ALA A 144 -28.36 -9.11 -26.36
N THR A 145 -29.18 -8.97 -25.31
CA THR A 145 -29.01 -7.95 -24.26
C THR A 145 -27.80 -8.28 -23.39
N LEU A 146 -27.65 -9.53 -22.96
CA LEU A 146 -26.46 -9.99 -22.21
C LEU A 146 -25.16 -9.82 -23.01
N TRP A 147 -25.20 -10.05 -24.32
CA TRP A 147 -24.07 -9.89 -25.23
C TRP A 147 -23.64 -8.43 -25.37
N ARG A 148 -24.60 -7.51 -25.56
CA ARG A 148 -24.33 -6.07 -25.70
C ARG A 148 -23.93 -5.38 -24.39
N GLN A 149 -24.25 -5.98 -23.25
CA GLN A 149 -23.96 -5.38 -21.94
C GLN A 149 -22.45 -5.26 -21.65
N LEU A 150 -21.60 -6.13 -22.23
CA LEU A 150 -20.15 -5.94 -22.23
C LEU A 150 -19.74 -5.02 -23.39
N PRO A 151 -19.17 -3.82 -23.13
CA PRO A 151 -18.79 -2.90 -24.18
C PRO A 151 -17.66 -3.46 -25.06
N GLU A 152 -17.56 -2.95 -26.29
CA GLU A 152 -16.48 -3.28 -27.23
C GLU A 152 -15.13 -2.76 -26.72
N ALA A 153 -14.05 -3.53 -26.95
CA ALA A 153 -12.71 -3.17 -26.50
C ALA A 153 -12.18 -1.85 -27.08
N GLU A 154 -12.59 -1.48 -28.29
CA GLU A 154 -12.18 -0.28 -29.02
C GLU A 154 -12.68 1.02 -28.37
N GLY A 155 -13.65 0.94 -27.46
CA GLY A 155 -14.07 2.09 -26.67
C GLY A 155 -13.07 2.35 -25.53
N PRO A 156 -12.47 3.54 -25.42
CA PRO A 156 -11.53 3.85 -24.34
C PRO A 156 -12.12 3.61 -22.94
N ARG A 157 -11.26 3.24 -21.98
CA ARG A 157 -11.61 2.95 -20.59
C ARG A 157 -10.61 3.58 -19.64
N ALA A 158 -11.06 4.52 -18.83
CA ALA A 158 -10.22 5.28 -17.91
C ALA A 158 -10.59 5.00 -16.45
N HIS A 159 -9.61 5.17 -15.57
CA HIS A 159 -9.80 4.87 -14.16
C HIS A 159 -10.63 5.93 -13.42
N TYR A 160 -10.58 7.19 -13.81
CA TYR A 160 -11.38 8.25 -13.18
C TYR A 160 -12.02 9.14 -14.23
N VAL A 161 -13.10 9.83 -13.85
CA VAL A 161 -13.63 10.94 -14.66
C VAL A 161 -12.67 12.13 -14.57
N ASN A 162 -12.38 12.55 -13.33
CA ASN A 162 -11.45 13.61 -12.99
C ASN A 162 -11.22 13.55 -11.45
N VAL A 163 -9.97 13.54 -10.97
CA VAL A 163 -9.64 13.47 -9.52
C VAL A 163 -9.18 14.80 -8.92
N HIS A 164 -8.89 15.81 -9.76
CA HIS A 164 -8.42 17.12 -9.31
C HIS A 164 -9.54 18.17 -9.24
N GLN A 165 -10.24 18.39 -10.36
CA GLN A 165 -11.30 19.38 -10.54
C GLN A 165 -12.68 18.89 -10.09
N GLY A 166 -12.93 17.58 -10.13
CA GLY A 166 -14.22 16.99 -9.72
C GLY A 166 -15.32 17.15 -10.78
N CYS A 167 -16.39 17.88 -10.46
CA CYS A 167 -17.54 18.10 -11.35
C CYS A 167 -17.42 19.43 -12.11
N PRO A 168 -17.69 19.49 -13.43
CA PRO A 168 -17.67 20.75 -14.18
C PRO A 168 -18.61 21.84 -13.62
N SER A 169 -19.68 21.48 -12.91
CA SER A 169 -20.66 22.43 -12.36
C SER A 169 -20.40 22.85 -10.92
N CYS A 170 -19.91 21.95 -10.06
CA CYS A 170 -19.73 22.23 -8.62
C CYS A 170 -18.30 22.01 -8.10
N GLY A 171 -17.35 21.77 -9.00
CA GLY A 171 -15.94 21.54 -8.68
C GLY A 171 -15.73 20.37 -7.73
N THR A 172 -14.83 20.55 -6.77
CA THR A 172 -14.41 19.54 -5.79
C THR A 172 -15.46 19.19 -4.74
N ALA A 173 -16.59 19.90 -4.68
CA ALA A 173 -17.68 19.58 -3.75
C ALA A 173 -18.26 18.16 -3.96
N ILE A 174 -18.09 17.59 -5.17
CA ILE A 174 -18.47 16.21 -5.47
C ILE A 174 -17.75 15.18 -4.56
N PHE A 175 -16.53 15.48 -4.11
CA PHE A 175 -15.71 14.54 -3.33
C PHE A 175 -16.15 14.39 -1.87
N ALA A 176 -17.14 15.18 -1.43
CA ALA A 176 -17.83 14.96 -0.16
C ALA A 176 -18.63 13.64 -0.15
N HIS A 177 -18.97 13.09 -1.32
CA HIS A 177 -19.71 11.82 -1.43
C HIS A 177 -18.80 10.60 -1.54
N HIS A 178 -17.68 10.72 -2.27
CA HIS A 178 -16.63 9.71 -2.39
C HIS A 178 -15.42 10.34 -3.09
N GLY A 179 -14.20 10.17 -2.60
CA GLY A 179 -13.04 10.85 -3.21
C GLY A 179 -12.55 10.24 -4.53
N TYR A 180 -12.68 8.92 -4.71
CA TYR A 180 -12.28 8.23 -5.96
C TYR A 180 -13.40 8.05 -7.01
N TYR A 181 -14.59 7.58 -6.61
CA TYR A 181 -15.68 7.22 -7.53
C TYR A 181 -17.03 7.83 -7.13
N PRO A 182 -17.18 9.17 -7.11
CA PRO A 182 -18.41 9.79 -6.61
C PRO A 182 -19.61 9.75 -7.57
N TRP A 183 -19.42 9.41 -8.84
CA TRP A 183 -20.46 9.54 -9.86
C TRP A 183 -21.56 8.47 -9.75
N VAL A 184 -22.82 8.89 -9.84
CA VAL A 184 -23.98 7.98 -9.85
C VAL A 184 -24.32 7.60 -11.30
N ARG A 185 -24.55 6.32 -11.57
CA ARG A 185 -24.74 5.76 -12.93
C ARG A 185 -25.82 4.68 -12.96
N ASN A 186 -26.62 4.64 -14.01
CA ASN A 186 -27.59 3.57 -14.25
C ASN A 186 -27.01 2.47 -15.15
N LEU A 187 -26.58 1.36 -14.57
CA LEU A 187 -25.93 0.30 -15.35
C LEU A 187 -26.88 -0.77 -15.93
N HIS A 188 -28.21 -0.68 -15.67
CA HIS A 188 -29.19 -1.72 -16.02
C HIS A 188 -30.53 -1.15 -16.52
N PRO A 189 -30.76 -1.02 -17.85
CA PRO A 189 -29.76 -1.05 -18.91
C PRO A 189 -28.91 0.23 -18.88
N ALA A 190 -27.69 0.14 -19.41
CA ALA A 190 -26.76 1.27 -19.45
C ALA A 190 -27.28 2.44 -20.30
N ASP A 191 -27.24 3.67 -19.77
CA ASP A 191 -27.56 4.90 -20.51
C ASP A 191 -26.33 5.74 -20.90
N LEU A 192 -25.14 5.38 -20.40
CA LEU A 192 -23.87 6.09 -20.59
C LEU A 192 -23.88 7.53 -20.01
N ARG A 193 -24.69 7.79 -18.97
CA ARG A 193 -24.79 9.09 -18.28
C ARG A 193 -24.32 9.01 -16.83
N SER A 194 -23.50 9.97 -16.43
CA SER A 194 -22.99 10.15 -15.06
C SER A 194 -23.66 11.34 -14.40
N GLU A 195 -24.33 11.11 -13.28
CA GLU A 195 -24.93 12.17 -12.45
C GLU A 195 -23.99 12.54 -11.30
N CYS A 196 -23.79 13.85 -11.09
CA CYS A 196 -23.10 14.34 -9.90
C CYS A 196 -24.05 14.26 -8.68
N PRO A 197 -23.70 13.52 -7.61
CA PRO A 197 -24.57 13.41 -6.44
C PRO A 197 -24.74 14.73 -5.67
N ASN A 198 -23.82 15.68 -5.83
CA ASN A 198 -23.84 16.97 -5.14
C ASN A 198 -24.78 17.97 -5.82
N CYS A 199 -24.61 18.22 -7.14
CA CYS A 199 -25.39 19.24 -7.86
C CYS A 199 -26.46 18.68 -8.81
N ARG A 200 -26.55 17.36 -8.97
CA ARG A 200 -27.48 16.65 -9.87
C ARG A 200 -27.28 16.91 -11.38
N ALA A 201 -26.22 17.62 -11.76
CA ALA A 201 -25.86 17.78 -13.17
C ALA A 201 -25.49 16.41 -13.79
N THR A 202 -25.88 16.21 -15.05
CA THR A 202 -25.71 14.96 -15.79
C THR A 202 -24.78 15.15 -16.98
N PHE A 203 -23.82 14.22 -17.16
CA PHE A 203 -22.78 14.28 -18.18
C PHE A 203 -22.54 12.93 -18.86
N PRO A 204 -22.01 12.89 -20.09
CA PRO A 204 -21.85 14.04 -20.98
C PRO A 204 -23.23 14.52 -21.48
N SER A 205 -23.29 15.57 -22.30
CA SER A 205 -24.57 16.09 -22.84
C SER A 205 -25.11 15.30 -24.05
N ASN A 206 -24.22 14.73 -24.87
CA ASN A 206 -24.54 13.93 -26.05
C ASN A 206 -24.99 12.50 -25.73
N ASP A 207 -25.75 11.85 -26.63
CA ASP A 207 -26.18 10.45 -26.48
C ASP A 207 -25.31 9.47 -27.29
N LEU A 208 -24.29 8.94 -26.63
CA LEU A 208 -23.37 7.97 -27.23
C LEU A 208 -24.04 6.68 -27.71
N ARG A 209 -25.22 6.33 -27.22
CA ARG A 209 -25.93 5.11 -27.64
C ARG A 209 -26.54 5.25 -29.04
N THR A 210 -26.85 6.48 -29.44
CA THR A 210 -27.37 6.78 -30.78
C THR A 210 -26.26 7.14 -31.77
N GLY A 211 -24.99 7.09 -31.33
CA GLY A 211 -23.85 7.51 -32.14
C GLY A 211 -23.71 9.03 -32.25
N ASP A 212 -24.28 9.79 -31.33
CA ASP A 212 -24.08 11.23 -31.23
C ASP A 212 -22.82 11.53 -30.41
N PHE A 213 -21.79 12.06 -31.06
CA PHE A 213 -20.49 12.34 -30.45
C PHE A 213 -20.24 13.84 -30.25
N SER A 214 -21.21 14.72 -30.52
CA SER A 214 -20.93 16.16 -30.65
C SER A 214 -21.97 17.10 -30.04
N SER A 215 -23.17 16.62 -29.71
CA SER A 215 -24.25 17.51 -29.28
C SER A 215 -24.17 17.98 -27.82
N GLY A 216 -24.77 19.15 -27.56
CA GLY A 216 -24.92 19.73 -26.22
C GLY A 216 -23.69 20.50 -25.70
N GLU A 217 -23.75 20.92 -24.43
CA GLU A 217 -22.78 21.82 -23.81
C GLU A 217 -21.50 21.11 -23.31
N TYR A 218 -21.60 19.83 -22.96
CA TYR A 218 -20.51 19.01 -22.39
C TYR A 218 -20.32 17.72 -23.19
N PRO A 219 -19.99 17.79 -24.50
CA PRO A 219 -19.90 16.61 -25.33
C PRO A 219 -18.65 15.78 -25.01
N ASP A 220 -18.81 14.47 -24.80
CA ASP A 220 -17.71 13.50 -24.67
C ASP A 220 -17.86 12.44 -25.76
N ASP A 221 -16.84 12.26 -26.59
CA ASP A 221 -16.87 11.30 -27.70
C ASP A 221 -16.32 9.91 -27.33
N GLY A 222 -15.97 9.68 -26.07
CA GLY A 222 -15.25 8.50 -25.61
C GLY A 222 -13.81 8.79 -25.18
N PHE A 223 -13.21 9.89 -25.65
CA PHE A 223 -11.85 10.31 -25.31
C PHE A 223 -11.81 11.49 -24.33
N GLY A 224 -12.99 11.95 -23.88
CA GLY A 224 -13.14 12.99 -22.87
C GLY A 224 -13.73 14.29 -23.41
N TYR A 225 -14.21 15.08 -22.46
CA TYR A 225 -14.61 16.47 -22.62
C TYR A 225 -13.50 17.37 -22.06
N PHE A 226 -13.15 18.43 -22.79
CA PHE A 226 -12.28 19.49 -22.31
C PHE A 226 -13.09 20.74 -22.01
N ASP A 227 -12.92 21.31 -20.82
CA ASP A 227 -13.52 22.61 -20.50
C ASP A 227 -12.74 23.77 -21.16
N ARG A 228 -13.16 25.00 -20.88
CA ARG A 228 -12.54 26.21 -21.47
C ARG A 228 -11.12 26.47 -20.97
N ASP A 229 -10.77 25.95 -19.81
CA ASP A 229 -9.45 26.11 -19.19
C ASP A 229 -8.51 24.94 -19.57
N GLY A 230 -9.03 23.95 -20.31
CA GLY A 230 -8.29 22.79 -20.79
C GLY A 230 -8.29 21.61 -19.84
N HIS A 231 -9.14 21.60 -18.80
CA HIS A 231 -9.26 20.45 -17.91
C HIS A 231 -10.04 19.31 -18.58
N LEU A 232 -9.55 18.09 -18.37
CA LEU A 232 -10.09 16.87 -18.97
C LEU A 232 -11.11 16.17 -18.05
N PHE A 233 -12.23 15.74 -18.63
CA PHE A 233 -13.26 14.94 -17.97
C PHE A 233 -13.62 13.70 -18.80
N LEU A 234 -13.37 12.51 -18.23
CA LEU A 234 -13.46 11.21 -18.91
C LEU A 234 -14.77 10.46 -18.60
N PHE A 235 -15.92 11.10 -18.85
CA PHE A 235 -17.24 10.54 -18.49
C PHE A 235 -17.51 9.19 -19.14
N ALA A 236 -17.39 9.12 -20.46
CA ALA A 236 -17.70 7.93 -21.23
C ALA A 236 -16.71 6.79 -20.96
N ALA A 237 -15.42 7.10 -20.86
CA ALA A 237 -14.38 6.11 -20.61
C ALA A 237 -14.50 5.49 -19.21
N ALA A 238 -14.75 6.31 -18.18
CA ALA A 238 -14.98 5.81 -16.82
C ALA A 238 -16.29 5.03 -16.70
N TYR A 239 -17.34 5.40 -17.44
CA TYR A 239 -18.58 4.64 -17.48
C TYR A 239 -18.37 3.26 -18.12
N ARG A 240 -17.67 3.17 -19.26
CA ARG A 240 -17.35 1.89 -19.91
C ARG A 240 -16.54 0.98 -19.00
N ARG A 241 -15.58 1.54 -18.25
CA ARG A 241 -14.88 0.80 -17.19
C ARG A 241 -15.87 0.21 -16.18
N ASP A 242 -16.86 0.97 -15.71
CA ASP A 242 -17.88 0.45 -14.77
C ASP A 242 -18.75 -0.66 -15.35
N LEU A 243 -19.09 -0.58 -16.64
CA LEU A 243 -19.82 -1.66 -17.32
C LEU A 243 -19.00 -2.94 -17.40
N VAL A 244 -17.72 -2.85 -17.77
CA VAL A 244 -16.80 -3.99 -17.72
C VAL A 244 -16.69 -4.50 -16.28
N ASN A 245 -16.65 -3.59 -15.29
CA ASN A 245 -16.53 -3.99 -13.89
C ASN A 245 -17.74 -4.79 -13.40
N LEU A 246 -18.91 -4.29 -13.75
CA LEU A 246 -20.20 -4.88 -13.42
C LEU A 246 -20.38 -6.26 -14.06
N TYR A 247 -19.90 -6.48 -15.29
CA TYR A 247 -20.11 -7.73 -16.04
C TYR A 247 -19.56 -8.97 -15.32
N ASN A 248 -18.60 -8.81 -14.41
CA ASN A 248 -17.96 -9.91 -13.68
C ASN A 248 -18.77 -10.38 -12.46
N SER A 249 -19.44 -9.46 -11.75
CA SER A 249 -20.29 -9.80 -10.59
C SER A 249 -21.33 -10.91 -10.88
N PRO A 250 -22.13 -10.86 -11.96
CA PRO A 250 -23.06 -11.93 -12.28
C PRO A 250 -22.35 -13.24 -12.66
N ILE A 251 -21.15 -13.22 -13.27
CA ILE A 251 -20.38 -14.44 -13.57
C ILE A 251 -20.06 -15.18 -12.26
N ASP A 252 -19.55 -14.47 -11.26
CA ASP A 252 -19.27 -15.04 -9.93
C ASP A 252 -20.53 -15.61 -9.26
N GLN A 253 -21.64 -14.89 -9.33
CA GLN A 253 -22.87 -15.30 -8.66
C GLN A 253 -23.59 -16.45 -9.38
N LEU A 254 -23.58 -16.49 -10.72
CA LEU A 254 -24.09 -17.62 -11.50
C LEU A 254 -23.23 -18.88 -11.25
N THR A 255 -21.91 -18.72 -11.14
CA THR A 255 -20.99 -19.80 -10.76
C THR A 255 -21.32 -20.35 -9.38
N SER A 256 -21.55 -19.46 -8.41
CA SER A 256 -21.92 -19.82 -7.04
C SER A 256 -23.27 -20.56 -7.00
N LEU A 257 -24.28 -20.09 -7.76
CA LEU A 257 -25.56 -20.78 -7.91
C LEU A 257 -25.40 -22.19 -8.48
N LEU A 258 -24.61 -22.35 -9.54
CA LEU A 258 -24.40 -23.64 -10.19
C LEU A 258 -23.67 -24.65 -9.29
N ARG A 259 -22.82 -24.17 -8.37
CA ARG A 259 -22.15 -25.01 -7.37
C ARG A 259 -23.06 -25.42 -6.21
N MET A 260 -24.14 -24.69 -5.98
CA MET A 260 -25.20 -25.11 -5.05
C MET A 260 -26.18 -26.07 -5.72
N GLU A 261 -26.63 -25.74 -6.92
CA GLU A 261 -27.59 -26.53 -7.70
C GLU A 261 -27.35 -26.32 -9.19
N PHE A 262 -26.87 -27.37 -9.87
CA PHE A 262 -26.58 -27.29 -11.29
C PHE A 262 -27.88 -27.21 -12.12
N LYS A 263 -28.01 -26.17 -12.94
CA LYS A 263 -29.15 -25.92 -13.82
C LYS A 263 -28.67 -25.61 -15.25
N PRO A 264 -28.97 -26.45 -16.26
CA PRO A 264 -28.47 -26.26 -17.63
C PRO A 264 -28.78 -24.88 -18.23
N GLN A 265 -29.94 -24.31 -17.93
CA GLN A 265 -30.32 -22.97 -18.39
C GLN A 265 -29.43 -21.86 -17.80
N ILE A 266 -28.99 -22.02 -16.55
CA ILE A 266 -28.05 -21.10 -15.90
C ILE A 266 -26.64 -21.31 -16.47
N ALA A 267 -26.24 -22.57 -16.69
CA ALA A 267 -24.96 -22.92 -17.31
C ALA A 267 -24.84 -22.37 -18.74
N ARG A 268 -25.90 -22.44 -19.56
CA ARG A 268 -25.97 -21.81 -20.90
C ARG A 268 -25.77 -20.31 -20.83
N ARG A 269 -26.43 -19.64 -19.90
CA ARG A 269 -26.30 -18.19 -19.71
C ARG A 269 -24.87 -17.81 -19.34
N LEU A 270 -24.29 -18.52 -18.37
CA LEU A 270 -22.89 -18.34 -18.01
C LEU A 270 -21.96 -18.59 -19.21
N GLY A 271 -22.22 -19.64 -20.00
CA GLY A 271 -21.49 -19.95 -21.23
C GLY A 271 -21.53 -18.82 -22.26
N ILE A 272 -22.70 -18.20 -22.50
CA ILE A 272 -22.83 -17.04 -23.41
C ILE A 272 -22.01 -15.86 -22.89
N MET A 273 -22.05 -15.57 -21.60
CA MET A 273 -21.27 -14.48 -21.00
C MET A 273 -19.76 -14.74 -21.09
N LEU A 274 -19.32 -15.99 -20.87
CA LEU A 274 -17.91 -16.37 -21.03
C LEU A 274 -17.44 -16.28 -22.48
N LEU A 275 -18.25 -16.71 -23.45
CA LEU A 275 -17.93 -16.58 -24.88
C LEU A 275 -17.86 -15.12 -25.32
N ARG A 276 -18.77 -14.27 -24.80
CA ARG A 276 -18.73 -12.83 -25.01
C ARG A 276 -17.43 -12.23 -24.49
N TYR A 277 -17.05 -12.57 -23.25
CA TYR A 277 -15.80 -12.09 -22.65
C TYR A 277 -14.57 -12.59 -23.42
N ALA A 278 -14.57 -13.86 -23.81
CA ALA A 278 -13.49 -14.48 -24.58
C ALA A 278 -13.26 -13.75 -25.91
N SER A 279 -14.33 -13.38 -26.62
CA SER A 279 -14.20 -12.64 -27.88
C SER A 279 -13.45 -11.31 -27.74
N GLU A 280 -13.64 -10.58 -26.64
CA GLU A 280 -12.94 -9.32 -26.38
C GLU A 280 -11.49 -9.51 -25.90
N VAL A 281 -11.24 -10.48 -25.01
CA VAL A 281 -9.88 -10.75 -24.54
C VAL A 281 -8.99 -11.25 -25.68
N LEU A 282 -9.52 -12.11 -26.55
CA LEU A 282 -8.79 -12.61 -27.71
C LEU A 282 -8.55 -11.51 -28.75
N ASN A 283 -9.50 -10.58 -28.92
CA ASN A 283 -9.28 -9.35 -29.68
C ASN A 283 -8.09 -8.57 -29.11
N LEU A 284 -8.08 -8.31 -27.80
CA LEU A 284 -7.02 -7.57 -27.10
C LEU A 284 -5.67 -8.30 -27.00
N ALA A 285 -5.68 -9.62 -27.13
CA ALA A 285 -4.48 -10.42 -27.23
C ALA A 285 -3.79 -10.21 -28.58
N ALA A 286 -4.55 -10.02 -29.67
CA ALA A 286 -4.04 -9.75 -31.01
C ALA A 286 -3.81 -8.26 -31.29
N ILE A 287 -4.68 -7.40 -30.76
CA ILE A 287 -4.71 -5.96 -30.97
C ILE A 287 -4.54 -5.29 -29.60
N PRO A 288 -3.31 -5.24 -29.07
CA PRO A 288 -3.11 -4.69 -27.75
C PRO A 288 -3.53 -3.24 -27.69
N GLN A 289 -3.52 -2.49 -28.80
CA GLN A 289 -3.86 -1.07 -28.93
C GLN A 289 -5.09 -0.62 -28.13
N PHE A 290 -6.07 -1.51 -27.95
CA PHE A 290 -7.32 -1.21 -27.28
C PHE A 290 -7.41 -1.68 -25.82
N ARG A 291 -6.31 -2.17 -25.24
CA ARG A 291 -6.22 -2.48 -23.80
C ARG A 291 -6.49 -1.23 -22.95
N HIS A 292 -6.75 -1.45 -21.67
CA HIS A 292 -7.10 -0.40 -20.71
C HIS A 292 -6.02 0.71 -20.66
N GLY A 293 -6.45 1.97 -20.63
CA GLY A 293 -5.57 3.13 -20.47
C GLY A 293 -6.35 4.44 -20.44
N PRO A 294 -5.78 5.57 -19.95
CA PRO A 294 -4.50 5.66 -19.27
C PRO A 294 -4.54 4.98 -17.89
N SER A 295 -3.41 4.41 -17.49
CA SER A 295 -3.23 3.64 -16.25
C SER A 295 -2.66 4.48 -15.09
N GLN A 296 -2.72 5.81 -15.20
CA GLN A 296 -1.89 6.73 -14.42
C GLN A 296 -2.52 7.27 -13.13
N GLU A 297 -3.58 6.66 -12.61
CA GLU A 297 -4.26 7.10 -11.37
C GLU A 297 -4.70 8.59 -11.35
N VAL A 298 -4.65 9.25 -12.51
CA VAL A 298 -5.08 10.62 -12.79
C VAL A 298 -5.74 10.65 -14.17
N GLU A 299 -6.49 11.71 -14.46
CA GLU A 299 -6.96 11.98 -15.81
C GLU A 299 -5.79 12.32 -16.75
N THR A 300 -5.70 11.64 -17.89
CA THR A 300 -4.69 11.89 -18.93
C THR A 300 -5.35 11.87 -20.29
N ALA A 301 -5.04 12.86 -21.14
CA ALA A 301 -5.52 12.89 -22.50
C ALA A 301 -4.83 11.83 -23.36
N TRP A 302 -5.53 11.33 -24.37
CA TRP A 302 -4.89 10.63 -25.48
C TRP A 302 -4.48 11.64 -26.54
N ASP A 303 -3.27 11.51 -27.08
CA ASP A 303 -2.76 12.44 -28.11
C ASP A 303 -3.73 12.58 -29.31
N TRP A 304 -4.24 11.45 -29.81
CA TRP A 304 -5.13 11.40 -30.98
C TRP A 304 -6.09 10.22 -30.95
N GLY A 305 -5.62 9.09 -30.46
CA GLY A 305 -6.38 7.87 -30.25
C GLY A 305 -5.60 6.92 -29.35
N GLN A 306 -6.06 5.68 -29.21
CA GLN A 306 -5.37 4.73 -28.33
C GLN A 306 -4.00 4.31 -28.92
N PRO A 307 -2.92 4.27 -28.12
CA PRO A 307 -1.58 3.96 -28.63
C PRO A 307 -1.47 2.52 -29.14
N ASP A 308 -0.87 2.31 -30.32
CA ASP A 308 -0.57 0.96 -30.79
C ASP A 308 0.73 0.43 -30.15
N TRP A 309 0.60 -0.17 -28.96
CA TRP A 309 1.73 -0.77 -28.25
C TRP A 309 2.42 -1.89 -29.02
N SER A 310 1.78 -2.51 -30.03
CA SER A 310 2.44 -3.51 -30.87
C SER A 310 3.46 -2.91 -31.83
N SER A 311 3.37 -1.61 -32.11
CA SER A 311 4.25 -0.86 -33.02
C SER A 311 5.40 -0.13 -32.31
N ASP A 312 5.47 -0.21 -30.98
CA ASP A 312 6.54 0.38 -30.17
C ASP A 312 7.89 -0.35 -30.39
N PRO A 313 9.06 0.32 -30.41
CA PRO A 313 10.36 -0.35 -30.51
C PRO A 313 10.58 -1.53 -29.53
N ASN A 314 9.96 -1.50 -28.35
CA ASN A 314 9.94 -2.62 -27.41
C ASN A 314 8.49 -2.96 -27.01
N PRO A 315 7.77 -3.70 -27.87
CA PRO A 315 6.33 -3.85 -27.71
C PRO A 315 5.94 -4.60 -26.44
N ILE A 316 6.78 -5.52 -25.94
CA ILE A 316 6.49 -6.27 -24.71
C ILE A 316 6.61 -5.37 -23.49
N ALA A 317 7.67 -4.57 -23.39
CA ALA A 317 7.82 -3.62 -22.29
C ALA A 317 6.67 -2.60 -22.25
N SER A 318 6.19 -2.17 -23.42
CA SER A 318 5.08 -1.21 -23.53
C SER A 318 3.71 -1.77 -23.09
N LEU A 319 3.59 -3.10 -22.90
CA LEU A 319 2.39 -3.73 -22.32
C LEU A 319 2.34 -3.64 -20.79
N PHE A 320 3.40 -3.20 -20.13
CA PHE A 320 3.46 -3.08 -18.67
C PHE A 320 2.30 -2.22 -18.13
N ARG A 321 1.58 -2.74 -17.12
CA ARG A 321 0.39 -2.12 -16.51
C ARG A 321 -0.74 -1.73 -17.50
N LYS A 322 -0.83 -2.34 -18.69
CA LYS A 322 -1.92 -2.05 -19.66
C LYS A 322 -3.17 -2.91 -19.48
N GLY A 323 -3.14 -3.91 -18.61
CA GLY A 323 -4.28 -4.80 -18.36
C GLY A 323 -4.84 -5.42 -19.64
N MET A 324 -6.17 -5.56 -19.69
CA MET A 324 -6.94 -6.04 -20.84
C MET A 324 -8.22 -5.18 -20.97
N LEU A 325 -9.41 -5.78 -20.84
CA LEU A 325 -10.65 -5.02 -20.64
C LEU A 325 -10.64 -4.30 -19.29
N ARG A 326 -10.15 -5.02 -18.27
CA ARG A 326 -9.96 -4.53 -16.90
C ARG A 326 -8.62 -3.83 -16.74
N TYR A 327 -8.56 -2.96 -15.74
CA TYR A 327 -7.33 -2.34 -15.28
C TYR A 327 -6.33 -3.41 -14.78
N ALA A 328 -5.03 -3.11 -14.86
CA ALA A 328 -3.95 -4.07 -14.58
C ALA A 328 -4.09 -4.80 -13.23
N ILE A 329 -4.42 -4.06 -12.16
CA ILE A 329 -4.54 -4.60 -10.80
C ILE A 329 -5.61 -5.70 -10.68
N ASP A 330 -6.62 -5.67 -11.54
CA ASP A 330 -7.76 -6.58 -11.49
C ASP A 330 -7.48 -7.88 -12.25
N ILE A 331 -6.52 -7.89 -13.19
CA ILE A 331 -6.27 -9.01 -14.11
C ILE A 331 -6.07 -10.35 -13.39
N PRO A 332 -5.29 -10.43 -12.30
CA PRO A 332 -5.13 -11.71 -11.61
C PRO A 332 -6.43 -12.23 -11.00
N THR A 333 -7.20 -11.34 -10.34
CA THR A 333 -8.46 -11.70 -9.68
C THR A 333 -9.55 -12.06 -10.69
N ILE A 334 -9.65 -11.33 -11.80
CA ILE A 334 -10.62 -11.67 -12.85
C ILE A 334 -10.23 -12.95 -13.58
N GLY A 335 -8.93 -13.19 -13.82
CA GLY A 335 -8.44 -14.46 -14.36
C GLY A 335 -8.88 -15.64 -13.51
N ALA A 336 -8.71 -15.55 -12.18
CA ALA A 336 -9.15 -16.57 -11.24
C ALA A 336 -10.67 -16.79 -11.24
N SER A 337 -11.46 -15.70 -11.25
CA SER A 337 -12.93 -15.74 -11.34
C SER A 337 -13.41 -16.43 -12.63
N LEU A 338 -12.87 -16.03 -13.79
CA LEU A 338 -13.23 -16.62 -15.08
C LEU A 338 -12.79 -18.08 -15.19
N ALA A 339 -11.62 -18.43 -14.63
CA ALA A 339 -11.15 -19.81 -14.58
C ALA A 339 -12.08 -20.69 -13.73
N LEU A 340 -12.53 -20.20 -12.56
CA LEU A 340 -13.48 -20.93 -11.71
C LEU A 340 -14.85 -21.10 -12.39
N ALA A 341 -15.34 -20.05 -13.06
CA ALA A 341 -16.59 -20.11 -13.80
C ALA A 341 -16.52 -21.13 -14.94
N TYR A 342 -15.44 -21.11 -15.72
CA TYR A 342 -15.17 -22.10 -16.75
C TYR A 342 -15.08 -23.51 -16.16
N ASP A 343 -14.27 -23.72 -15.13
CA ASP A 343 -14.08 -25.01 -14.47
C ASP A 343 -15.41 -25.60 -13.98
N THR A 344 -16.29 -24.76 -13.43
CA THR A 344 -17.61 -25.17 -12.92
C THR A 344 -18.53 -25.73 -13.99
N ILE A 345 -18.53 -25.17 -15.20
CA ILE A 345 -19.40 -25.64 -16.30
C ILE A 345 -18.68 -26.48 -17.35
N TRP A 346 -17.36 -26.64 -17.25
CA TRP A 346 -16.53 -27.34 -18.22
C TRP A 346 -17.05 -28.74 -18.62
N PRO A 347 -17.48 -29.62 -17.69
CA PRO A 347 -17.97 -30.95 -18.07
C PRO A 347 -19.12 -30.88 -19.07
N TRP A 348 -20.00 -29.89 -18.90
CA TRP A 348 -21.21 -29.70 -19.68
C TRP A 348 -20.95 -28.92 -21.00
N LEU A 349 -20.02 -27.95 -20.99
CA LEU A 349 -19.67 -27.15 -22.17
C LEU A 349 -19.22 -28.00 -23.37
N LYS A 350 -18.55 -29.13 -23.12
CA LYS A 350 -18.03 -30.03 -24.15
C LYS A 350 -19.09 -30.75 -24.97
N GLU A 351 -20.34 -30.72 -24.53
CA GLU A 351 -21.43 -31.51 -25.11
C GLU A 351 -22.61 -30.65 -25.60
N ASP A 352 -22.74 -29.41 -25.13
CA ASP A 352 -23.96 -28.61 -25.36
C ASP A 352 -24.00 -27.93 -26.74
N ARG A 353 -24.79 -28.50 -27.65
CA ARG A 353 -25.03 -27.93 -28.99
C ARG A 353 -25.98 -26.72 -28.99
N GLU A 354 -26.81 -26.57 -27.96
CA GLU A 354 -27.74 -25.45 -27.87
C GLU A 354 -27.00 -24.13 -27.62
N LEU A 355 -25.99 -24.14 -26.75
CA LEU A 355 -25.07 -23.01 -26.54
C LEU A 355 -24.40 -22.59 -27.85
N VAL A 356 -23.93 -23.55 -28.65
CA VAL A 356 -23.30 -23.29 -29.96
C VAL A 356 -24.28 -22.55 -30.87
N ALA A 357 -25.51 -23.07 -31.02
CA ALA A 357 -26.53 -22.45 -31.86
C ALA A 357 -26.88 -21.01 -31.39
N ARG A 358 -26.96 -20.80 -30.07
CA ARG A 358 -27.24 -19.47 -29.49
C ARG A 358 -26.09 -18.49 -29.73
N ALA A 359 -24.84 -18.93 -29.58
CA ALA A 359 -23.68 -18.09 -29.86
C ALA A 359 -23.54 -17.75 -31.37
N GLN A 360 -23.87 -18.69 -32.26
CA GLN A 360 -23.94 -18.43 -33.71
C GLN A 360 -24.97 -17.36 -34.05
N ALA A 361 -26.14 -17.38 -33.40
CA ALA A 361 -27.17 -16.35 -33.57
C ALA A 361 -26.71 -14.94 -33.13
N LEU A 362 -25.68 -14.85 -32.29
CA LEU A 362 -25.04 -13.60 -31.86
C LEU A 362 -23.85 -13.20 -32.76
N GLY A 363 -23.57 -13.97 -33.82
CA GLY A 363 -22.51 -13.70 -34.79
C GLY A 363 -21.16 -14.35 -34.46
N LEU A 364 -21.08 -15.24 -33.48
CA LEU A 364 -19.83 -15.94 -33.16
C LEU A 364 -19.62 -17.15 -34.08
N ALA A 365 -18.47 -17.21 -34.77
CA ALA A 365 -18.12 -18.27 -35.70
C ALA A 365 -17.59 -19.54 -35.00
N ILE A 366 -18.49 -20.30 -34.38
CA ILE A 366 -18.21 -21.63 -33.81
C ILE A 366 -19.13 -22.69 -34.43
N ALA A 367 -18.69 -23.94 -34.53
CA ALA A 367 -19.45 -25.02 -35.18
C ALA A 367 -19.73 -26.22 -34.26
N ARG A 368 -18.88 -26.47 -33.27
CA ARG A 368 -18.95 -27.61 -32.35
C ARG A 368 -18.77 -27.14 -30.91
N PRO A 369 -19.27 -27.89 -29.91
CA PRO A 369 -19.03 -27.58 -28.50
C PRO A 369 -17.54 -27.42 -28.13
N ALA A 370 -16.66 -28.19 -28.77
CA ALA A 370 -15.21 -28.06 -28.61
C ALA A 370 -14.67 -26.66 -28.96
N ASP A 371 -15.27 -25.97 -29.93
CA ASP A 371 -14.82 -24.64 -30.34
C ASP A 371 -15.14 -23.59 -29.25
N ALA A 372 -16.23 -23.79 -28.48
CA ALA A 372 -16.55 -22.96 -27.32
C ALA A 372 -15.54 -23.16 -26.19
N VAL A 373 -15.11 -24.40 -25.97
CA VAL A 373 -14.05 -24.74 -25.02
C VAL A 373 -12.74 -24.06 -25.43
N TYR A 374 -12.33 -24.17 -26.68
CA TYR A 374 -11.09 -23.54 -27.17
C TYR A 374 -11.10 -22.03 -26.99
N LEU A 375 -12.18 -21.34 -27.34
CA LEU A 375 -12.26 -19.88 -27.16
C LEU A 375 -12.10 -19.47 -25.70
N ILE A 376 -12.75 -20.17 -24.76
CA ILE A 376 -12.66 -19.85 -23.34
C ILE A 376 -11.27 -20.18 -22.79
N GLU A 377 -10.68 -21.31 -23.17
CA GLU A 377 -9.33 -21.66 -22.73
C GLU A 377 -8.26 -20.71 -23.29
N GLU A 378 -8.35 -20.34 -24.57
CA GLU A 378 -7.45 -19.37 -25.17
C GLU A 378 -7.57 -18.00 -24.49
N MET A 379 -8.78 -17.60 -24.06
CA MET A 379 -8.96 -16.39 -23.25
C MET A 379 -8.18 -16.49 -21.93
N LEU A 380 -8.34 -17.60 -21.20
CA LEU A 380 -7.62 -17.81 -19.94
C LEU A 380 -6.10 -17.84 -20.15
N ALA A 381 -5.65 -18.43 -21.26
CA ALA A 381 -4.24 -18.48 -21.63
C ALA A 381 -3.68 -17.10 -22.07
N SER A 382 -4.51 -16.24 -22.67
CA SER A 382 -4.18 -14.83 -22.93
C SER A 382 -4.14 -14.00 -21.65
N LEU A 383 -4.99 -14.29 -20.66
CA LEU A 383 -4.90 -13.67 -19.33
C LEU A 383 -3.62 -14.12 -18.61
N LEU A 384 -3.25 -15.40 -18.69
CA LEU A 384 -1.97 -15.88 -18.17
C LEU A 384 -0.80 -15.15 -18.84
N GLN A 385 -0.78 -15.08 -20.17
CA GLN A 385 0.26 -14.35 -20.89
C GLN A 385 0.29 -12.85 -20.54
N CYS A 386 -0.86 -12.23 -20.27
CA CYS A 386 -0.93 -10.85 -19.77
C CYS A 386 -0.18 -10.68 -18.44
N LEU A 387 -0.26 -11.66 -17.54
CA LEU A 387 0.49 -11.66 -16.28
C LEU A 387 1.99 -11.84 -16.55
N LEU A 388 2.37 -12.80 -17.40
CA LEU A 388 3.77 -13.08 -17.75
C LEU A 388 4.46 -11.91 -18.49
N ASP A 389 3.69 -11.11 -19.24
CA ASP A 389 4.14 -9.89 -19.91
C ASP A 389 4.22 -8.67 -18.97
N GLY A 390 3.84 -8.80 -17.69
CA GLY A 390 3.76 -7.66 -16.74
C GLY A 390 2.56 -6.73 -16.96
N GLY A 391 1.62 -7.11 -17.83
CA GLY A 391 0.43 -6.31 -18.13
C GLY A 391 -0.61 -6.28 -17.01
N GLY A 392 -0.65 -7.32 -16.17
CA GLY A 392 -1.56 -7.44 -15.03
C GLY A 392 -0.93 -7.19 -13.67
N LEU A 393 0.02 -6.25 -13.56
CA LEU A 393 0.65 -5.88 -12.29
C LEU A 393 -0.41 -5.50 -11.25
N SER A 394 -0.29 -6.05 -10.05
CA SER A 394 -1.22 -5.89 -8.94
C SER A 394 -0.46 -5.87 -7.60
N ASN A 395 -1.15 -5.61 -6.49
CA ASN A 395 -0.54 -5.75 -5.16
C ASN A 395 -0.04 -7.18 -4.95
N LEU A 396 1.04 -7.36 -4.21
CA LEU A 396 1.61 -8.68 -3.97
C LEU A 396 0.68 -9.49 -3.04
N PRO A 397 0.57 -10.82 -3.21
CA PRO A 397 1.14 -11.63 -4.29
C PRO A 397 0.13 -11.95 -5.41
N ARG A 398 -0.77 -11.02 -5.73
CA ARG A 398 -1.94 -11.31 -6.57
C ARG A 398 -1.58 -11.83 -7.95
N VAL A 399 -0.49 -11.37 -8.55
CA VAL A 399 -0.06 -11.81 -9.89
C VAL A 399 0.22 -13.30 -9.90
N SER A 400 1.03 -13.76 -8.95
CA SER A 400 1.34 -15.18 -8.79
C SER A 400 0.12 -16.02 -8.40
N GLU A 401 -0.77 -15.51 -7.55
CA GLU A 401 -2.03 -16.20 -7.20
C GLU A 401 -2.92 -16.42 -8.43
N GLY A 402 -3.10 -15.38 -9.25
CA GLY A 402 -3.90 -15.45 -10.47
C GLY A 402 -3.29 -16.39 -11.51
N ALA A 403 -1.97 -16.33 -11.71
CA ALA A 403 -1.25 -17.19 -12.65
C ALA A 403 -1.36 -18.68 -12.25
N LEU A 404 -1.13 -19.02 -10.99
CA LEU A 404 -1.27 -20.41 -10.50
C LEU A 404 -2.71 -20.91 -10.62
N THR A 405 -3.70 -20.05 -10.35
CA THR A 405 -5.12 -20.40 -10.52
C THR A 405 -5.45 -20.68 -11.99
N LEU A 406 -4.94 -19.87 -12.92
CA LEU A 406 -5.12 -20.08 -14.36
C LEU A 406 -4.46 -21.38 -14.84
N ILE A 407 -3.22 -21.66 -14.41
CA ILE A 407 -2.50 -22.91 -14.74
C ILE A 407 -3.27 -24.14 -14.24
N ARG A 408 -3.75 -24.11 -12.98
CA ARG A 408 -4.60 -25.18 -12.44
C ARG A 408 -5.92 -25.28 -13.19
N GLY A 409 -6.59 -24.16 -13.46
CA GLY A 409 -7.88 -24.12 -14.18
C GLY A 409 -7.79 -24.70 -15.59
N LEU A 410 -6.67 -24.47 -16.27
CA LEU A 410 -6.36 -25.04 -17.59
C LEU A 410 -5.84 -26.50 -17.53
N ASP A 411 -5.52 -27.03 -16.34
CA ASP A 411 -4.98 -28.38 -16.09
C ASP A 411 -3.77 -28.69 -17.00
N ARG A 412 -2.80 -27.78 -17.01
CA ARG A 412 -1.59 -27.86 -17.84
C ARG A 412 -0.46 -28.56 -17.08
N PRO A 413 0.10 -29.68 -17.58
CA PRO A 413 1.35 -30.24 -17.08
C PRO A 413 2.60 -29.66 -17.77
N ASP A 414 2.43 -28.83 -18.80
CA ASP A 414 3.49 -28.27 -19.65
C ASP A 414 3.79 -26.78 -19.34
N ALA A 415 3.24 -26.25 -18.25
CA ALA A 415 3.44 -24.86 -17.83
C ALA A 415 4.69 -24.66 -16.95
N GLN A 416 5.75 -25.45 -17.16
CA GLN A 416 7.00 -25.27 -16.39
C GLN A 416 7.63 -23.90 -16.64
N ASP A 417 7.59 -23.40 -17.87
CA ASP A 417 8.10 -22.08 -18.25
C ASP A 417 7.40 -20.94 -17.50
N ALA A 418 6.07 -21.03 -17.36
CA ALA A 418 5.29 -20.09 -16.57
C ALA A 418 5.64 -20.19 -15.09
N LEU A 419 5.84 -21.40 -14.55
CA LEU A 419 6.26 -21.58 -13.15
C LEU A 419 7.69 -21.08 -12.89
N GLU A 420 8.63 -21.33 -13.80
CA GLU A 420 9.97 -20.75 -13.75
C GLU A 420 9.91 -19.23 -13.76
N TRP A 421 9.06 -18.64 -14.60
CA TRP A 421 8.83 -17.20 -14.57
C TRP A 421 8.33 -16.73 -13.20
N LEU A 422 7.33 -17.39 -12.60
CA LEU A 422 6.83 -17.02 -11.27
C LEU A 422 7.90 -17.09 -10.18
N TYR A 423 8.75 -18.11 -10.23
CA TYR A 423 9.81 -18.31 -9.23
C TYR A 423 11.01 -17.37 -9.40
N ASP A 424 11.36 -17.03 -10.65
CA ASP A 424 12.63 -16.34 -10.95
C ASP A 424 12.49 -14.92 -11.50
N ARG A 425 11.35 -14.55 -12.09
CA ARG A 425 11.18 -13.26 -12.81
C ARG A 425 9.90 -12.48 -12.51
N GLY A 426 8.85 -13.13 -12.01
CA GLY A 426 7.59 -12.49 -11.65
C GLY A 426 7.78 -11.49 -10.51
N PRO A 427 6.81 -10.60 -10.26
CA PRO A 427 6.97 -9.53 -9.27
C PRO A 427 7.19 -10.06 -7.84
N GLU A 428 6.64 -11.22 -7.50
CA GLU A 428 6.86 -11.86 -6.19
C GLU A 428 8.15 -12.69 -6.10
N LYS A 429 8.77 -13.07 -7.24
CA LYS A 429 9.93 -13.98 -7.33
C LYS A 429 9.89 -15.10 -6.27
N LEU A 430 9.00 -16.08 -6.46
CA LEU A 430 8.55 -17.00 -5.42
C LEU A 430 9.67 -17.75 -4.64
N ARG A 431 10.89 -17.89 -5.18
CA ARG A 431 12.04 -18.45 -4.43
C ARG A 431 12.34 -17.69 -3.14
N GLY A 432 12.13 -16.37 -3.13
CA GLY A 432 12.45 -15.48 -2.01
C GLY A 432 11.23 -14.96 -1.26
N PHE A 433 10.02 -15.07 -1.82
CA PHE A 433 8.82 -14.34 -1.37
C PHE A 433 8.57 -14.39 0.14
N GLY A 434 8.45 -15.59 0.72
CA GLY A 434 8.21 -15.75 2.17
C GLY A 434 9.32 -15.20 3.07
N THR A 435 10.53 -14.96 2.54
CA THR A 435 11.66 -14.38 3.26
C THR A 435 11.85 -12.89 2.97
N ASN A 436 11.68 -12.43 1.73
CA ASN A 436 12.09 -11.10 1.28
C ASN A 436 10.96 -10.08 1.34
N ASP A 437 9.71 -10.52 1.18
CA ASP A 437 8.51 -9.67 1.20
C ASP A 437 7.85 -9.61 2.58
N PHE A 438 8.58 -10.06 3.61
CA PHE A 438 8.20 -9.98 5.01
C PHE A 438 9.43 -9.63 5.84
N PHE A 439 9.31 -8.63 6.71
CA PHE A 439 10.30 -8.40 7.74
C PHE A 439 10.40 -9.62 8.68
N PRO A 440 11.53 -9.83 9.38
CA PRO A 440 11.67 -10.94 10.32
C PRO A 440 10.58 -11.01 11.39
N CYS A 441 9.97 -9.87 11.74
CA CYS A 441 8.85 -9.80 12.69
C CYS A 441 7.51 -10.32 12.13
N GLY A 442 7.45 -10.70 10.85
CA GLY A 442 6.28 -11.26 10.18
C GLY A 442 5.40 -10.24 9.47
N THR A 443 5.70 -8.95 9.62
CA THR A 443 4.97 -7.87 8.93
C THR A 443 5.50 -7.68 7.51
N PRO A 444 4.63 -7.58 6.51
CA PRO A 444 5.03 -7.16 5.17
C PRO A 444 5.54 -5.70 5.15
N PRO A 445 6.33 -5.30 4.13
CA PRO A 445 6.92 -3.98 4.01
C PRO A 445 5.96 -2.96 3.35
N GLU A 446 4.73 -2.89 3.86
CA GLU A 446 3.65 -2.02 3.37
C GLU A 446 2.78 -1.48 4.54
N ALA A 447 1.68 -0.80 4.24
CA ALA A 447 0.72 -0.27 5.19
C ALA A 447 -0.02 -1.36 5.99
N THR A 448 -0.28 -1.08 7.27
CA THR A 448 -0.99 -2.02 8.16
C THR A 448 -2.46 -2.19 7.79
N GLY A 449 -3.05 -3.35 8.12
CA GLY A 449 -4.42 -3.68 7.70
C GLY A 449 -4.45 -4.21 6.25
N GLY A 450 -5.40 -3.74 5.43
CA GLY A 450 -5.79 -4.38 4.16
C GLY A 450 -4.65 -4.81 3.23
N TYR A 451 -3.60 -3.99 3.11
CA TYR A 451 -2.40 -4.27 2.32
C TYR A 451 -1.55 -5.40 2.92
N ASN A 452 -1.07 -5.23 4.15
CA ASN A 452 -0.32 -6.27 4.85
C ASN A 452 -1.13 -7.58 5.03
N ASP A 453 -2.43 -7.48 5.26
CA ASP A 453 -3.33 -8.63 5.34
C ASP A 453 -3.39 -9.39 4.00
N THR A 454 -3.34 -8.67 2.87
CA THR A 454 -3.33 -9.27 1.53
C THR A 454 -2.06 -10.08 1.31
N HIS A 455 -0.89 -9.54 1.70
CA HIS A 455 0.38 -10.26 1.65
C HIS A 455 0.34 -11.55 2.48
N THR A 456 -0.06 -11.44 3.75
CA THR A 456 -0.09 -12.57 4.67
C THR A 456 -1.04 -13.67 4.20
N ARG A 457 -2.27 -13.32 3.80
CA ARG A 457 -3.24 -14.30 3.28
C ARG A 457 -2.77 -14.92 1.96
N GLY A 458 -2.16 -14.09 1.10
CA GLY A 458 -1.65 -14.49 -0.21
C GLY A 458 -0.53 -15.51 -0.14
N LEU A 459 0.40 -15.42 0.83
CA LEU A 459 1.45 -16.43 1.02
C LEU A 459 0.88 -17.84 1.21
N PHE A 460 -0.13 -18.00 2.06
CA PHE A 460 -0.77 -19.30 2.29
C PHE A 460 -1.63 -19.75 1.10
N ALA A 461 -2.26 -18.80 0.40
CA ALA A 461 -2.98 -19.10 -0.83
C ALA A 461 -2.03 -19.63 -1.92
N LEU A 462 -0.87 -18.99 -2.12
CA LEU A 462 0.15 -19.46 -3.06
C LEU A 462 0.65 -20.87 -2.72
N GLU A 463 1.01 -21.10 -1.45
CA GLU A 463 1.47 -22.42 -0.98
C GLU A 463 0.40 -23.49 -1.23
N TYR A 464 -0.88 -23.18 -0.97
CA TYR A 464 -1.99 -24.05 -1.28
C TYR A 464 -2.05 -24.39 -2.78
N GLN A 465 -2.04 -23.37 -3.65
CA GLN A 465 -2.09 -23.56 -5.10
C GLN A 465 -0.93 -24.44 -5.61
N LEU A 466 0.28 -24.22 -5.11
CA LEU A 466 1.47 -25.00 -5.47
C LEU A 466 1.34 -26.47 -5.04
N ARG A 467 0.84 -26.74 -3.83
CA ARG A 467 0.61 -28.10 -3.33
C ARG A 467 -0.44 -28.83 -4.16
N GLN A 468 -1.55 -28.17 -4.49
CA GLN A 468 -2.59 -28.75 -5.35
C GLN A 468 -2.06 -29.06 -6.75
N LEU A 469 -1.29 -28.14 -7.34
CA LEU A 469 -0.69 -28.33 -8.66
C LEU A 469 0.32 -29.49 -8.66
N ARG A 470 1.16 -29.59 -7.62
CA ARG A 470 2.12 -30.71 -7.44
C ARG A 470 1.42 -32.04 -7.22
N GLN A 471 0.36 -32.08 -6.43
CA GLN A 471 -0.43 -33.30 -6.22
C GLN A 471 -1.03 -33.81 -7.53
N ARG A 472 -1.49 -32.89 -8.38
CA ARG A 472 -2.10 -33.21 -9.67
C ARG A 472 -1.06 -33.65 -10.72
N HIS A 473 0.06 -32.94 -10.81
CA HIS A 473 1.11 -33.14 -11.82
C HIS A 473 2.51 -33.26 -11.17
N PRO A 474 2.78 -34.33 -10.39
CA PRO A 474 3.99 -34.42 -9.56
C PRO A 474 5.29 -34.49 -10.35
N GLN A 475 5.25 -35.01 -11.58
CA GLN A 475 6.40 -35.06 -12.47
C GLN A 475 6.69 -33.71 -13.12
N ALA A 476 5.65 -32.91 -13.38
CA ALA A 476 5.78 -31.60 -14.00
C ALA A 476 6.29 -30.54 -13.02
N TYR A 477 5.89 -30.63 -11.75
CA TYR A 477 6.11 -29.60 -10.74
C TYR A 477 6.77 -30.12 -9.45
N PRO A 478 7.96 -30.75 -9.55
CA PRO A 478 8.64 -31.31 -8.40
C PRO A 478 9.10 -30.22 -7.42
N GLU A 479 9.06 -30.52 -6.12
CA GLU A 479 9.47 -29.59 -5.06
C GLU A 479 10.95 -29.19 -5.14
N ALA A 480 11.80 -30.04 -5.75
CA ALA A 480 13.21 -29.74 -5.99
C ALA A 480 13.42 -28.54 -6.94
N LEU A 481 12.48 -28.27 -7.85
CA LEU A 481 12.52 -27.13 -8.77
C LEU A 481 11.69 -25.96 -8.26
N PHE A 482 10.53 -26.28 -7.68
CA PHE A 482 9.53 -25.33 -7.18
C PHE A 482 9.32 -25.57 -5.67
N PRO A 483 10.26 -25.11 -4.81
CA PRO A 483 10.22 -25.36 -3.38
C PRO A 483 9.04 -24.67 -2.70
N SER A 484 8.68 -25.15 -1.50
CA SER A 484 7.71 -24.49 -0.62
C SER A 484 8.09 -23.04 -0.35
N LEU A 485 7.08 -22.17 -0.21
CA LEU A 485 7.25 -20.76 0.12
C LEU A 485 7.37 -20.52 1.63
N LEU A 486 7.07 -21.55 2.44
CA LEU A 486 7.00 -21.45 3.89
C LEU A 486 8.30 -21.90 4.56
N ASP A 487 8.85 -21.02 5.37
CA ASP A 487 9.82 -21.35 6.42
C ASP A 487 9.07 -21.44 7.75
N SER A 488 9.27 -22.49 8.54
CA SER A 488 8.47 -22.72 9.76
C SER A 488 8.61 -21.58 10.78
N SER A 489 9.82 -21.05 10.99
CA SER A 489 10.07 -19.97 11.95
C SER A 489 9.43 -18.65 11.49
N ARG A 490 9.60 -18.30 10.22
CA ARG A 490 9.06 -17.06 9.64
C ARG A 490 7.55 -17.13 9.44
N GLY A 491 7.04 -18.25 8.92
CA GLY A 491 5.62 -18.48 8.68
C GLY A 491 4.79 -18.30 9.95
N ARG A 492 5.29 -18.76 11.10
CA ARG A 492 4.64 -18.54 12.40
C ARG A 492 4.56 -17.07 12.77
N ARG A 493 5.66 -16.32 12.62
CA ARG A 493 5.66 -14.87 12.86
C ARG A 493 4.72 -14.12 11.92
N ILE A 494 4.66 -14.52 10.65
CA ILE A 494 3.75 -13.96 9.63
C ILE A 494 2.27 -14.11 10.06
N VAL A 495 1.90 -15.25 10.64
CA VAL A 495 0.51 -15.49 11.12
C VAL A 495 0.21 -14.71 12.40
N GLN A 496 1.21 -14.51 13.26
CA GLN A 496 1.04 -13.83 14.55
C GLN A 496 0.98 -12.30 14.42
N ALA A 497 1.82 -11.70 13.57
CA ALA A 497 2.03 -10.26 13.52
C ALA A 497 0.75 -9.42 13.32
N PRO A 498 -0.23 -9.82 12.48
CA PRO A 498 -1.47 -9.05 12.33
C PRO A 498 -2.29 -8.95 13.63
N GLY A 499 -2.27 -9.99 14.47
CA GLY A 499 -2.93 -9.97 15.78
C GLY A 499 -2.19 -9.11 16.81
N GLU A 500 -0.87 -9.06 16.75
CA GLU A 500 -0.04 -8.23 17.65
C GLU A 500 -0.16 -6.72 17.38
N LEU A 501 -0.64 -6.36 16.19
CA LEU A 501 -0.96 -4.99 15.78
C LEU A 501 -2.37 -4.56 16.21
N ALA A 502 -3.19 -5.45 16.76
CA ALA A 502 -4.51 -5.08 17.24
C ALA A 502 -4.43 -4.13 18.44
N LEU A 503 -5.29 -3.11 18.43
CA LEU A 503 -5.53 -2.16 19.50
C LEU A 503 -6.93 -2.39 20.07
N LEU A 504 -7.00 -2.56 21.38
CA LEU A 504 -8.22 -2.87 22.13
C LEU A 504 -8.96 -4.12 21.61
N GLY A 505 -8.27 -4.98 20.84
CA GLY A 505 -8.84 -6.13 20.14
C GLY A 505 -9.83 -5.80 19.00
N ARG A 506 -9.94 -4.55 18.55
CA ARG A 506 -11.00 -4.11 17.61
C ARG A 506 -10.51 -3.46 16.32
N ILE A 507 -9.31 -2.88 16.31
CA ILE A 507 -8.78 -2.14 15.15
C ILE A 507 -7.26 -2.35 15.04
N PRO A 508 -6.66 -2.40 13.85
CA PRO A 508 -5.20 -2.42 13.74
C PRO A 508 -4.60 -1.06 14.12
N PHE A 509 -3.36 -1.07 14.61
CA PHE A 509 -2.52 0.12 14.66
C PHE A 509 -2.29 0.62 13.23
N HIS A 510 -2.62 1.89 12.97
CA HIS A 510 -2.56 2.49 11.64
C HIS A 510 -1.14 2.94 11.29
N PHE A 511 -0.70 2.66 10.06
CA PHE A 511 0.62 3.02 9.53
C PHE A 511 0.53 3.05 7.99
N GLY A 512 1.07 4.11 7.37
CA GLY A 512 0.89 4.39 5.95
C GLY A 512 -0.58 4.55 5.55
N ASP A 513 -0.95 4.07 4.37
CA ASP A 513 -2.34 4.03 3.87
C ASP A 513 -3.22 3.03 4.68
N GLY A 514 -2.82 2.65 5.90
CA GLY A 514 -3.54 1.78 6.81
C GLY A 514 -4.53 2.57 7.66
N GLY A 515 -5.80 2.16 7.65
CA GLY A 515 -6.86 2.80 8.44
C GLY A 515 -7.80 3.68 7.62
N SER A 516 -8.71 4.40 8.28
CA SER A 516 -9.66 5.30 7.62
C SER A 516 -9.75 6.62 8.38
N SER A 517 -9.91 7.71 7.63
CA SER A 517 -10.07 9.04 8.18
C SER A 517 -11.37 9.15 8.99
N GLY A 518 -11.33 9.90 10.10
CA GLY A 518 -12.54 10.21 10.90
C GLY A 518 -13.07 9.07 11.78
N VAL A 519 -12.33 7.98 12.00
CA VAL A 519 -12.72 6.96 12.99
C VAL A 519 -12.41 7.46 14.39
N GLN A 520 -13.31 8.22 15.02
CA GLN A 520 -13.25 8.56 16.46
C GLN A 520 -14.49 8.17 17.24
N THR A 521 -15.37 7.37 16.63
CA THR A 521 -16.54 6.80 17.30
C THR A 521 -16.15 5.66 18.25
N PRO A 522 -17.00 5.36 19.25
CA PRO A 522 -16.82 4.18 20.10
C PRO A 522 -16.67 2.89 19.29
N LEU A 523 -15.82 1.99 19.76
CA LEU A 523 -15.45 0.75 19.07
C LEU A 523 -16.27 -0.48 19.52
N HIS A 524 -17.09 -0.37 20.57
CA HIS A 524 -17.83 -1.51 21.15
C HIS A 524 -18.81 -2.16 20.19
N ASP A 525 -19.37 -1.38 19.26
CA ASP A 525 -20.27 -1.88 18.21
C ASP A 525 -19.51 -2.57 17.06
N ARG A 526 -18.18 -2.42 16.98
CA ARG A 526 -17.38 -3.11 15.97
C ARG A 526 -17.15 -4.56 16.38
N PRO A 527 -17.20 -5.52 15.46
CA PRO A 527 -16.79 -6.90 15.76
C PRO A 527 -15.30 -6.94 16.19
N PRO A 528 -14.88 -7.97 16.95
CA PRO A 528 -13.46 -8.19 17.21
C PRO A 528 -12.65 -8.21 15.91
N LEU A 529 -11.43 -7.68 15.95
CA LEU A 529 -10.57 -7.69 14.78
C LEU A 529 -10.18 -9.12 14.44
N GLU A 530 -10.58 -9.56 13.25
CA GLU A 530 -10.19 -10.85 12.67
C GLU A 530 -9.27 -10.59 11.47
N PRO A 531 -7.96 -10.39 11.70
CA PRO A 531 -7.05 -9.98 10.63
C PRO A 531 -6.80 -11.11 9.62
N LEU A 532 -7.02 -12.38 10.02
CA LEU A 532 -6.86 -13.55 9.16
C LEU A 532 -8.16 -14.36 9.09
N PRO A 533 -8.65 -14.71 7.88
CA PRO A 533 -9.80 -15.58 7.70
C PRO A 533 -9.56 -16.98 8.27
N ALA A 534 -10.63 -17.67 8.65
CA ALA A 534 -10.58 -19.05 9.16
C ALA A 534 -9.85 -20.01 8.20
N ALA A 535 -10.04 -19.84 6.88
CA ALA A 535 -9.35 -20.65 5.88
C ALA A 535 -7.82 -20.47 5.93
N THR A 536 -7.34 -19.24 6.07
CA THR A 536 -5.89 -18.97 6.21
C THR A 536 -5.33 -19.56 7.50
N LYS A 537 -6.07 -19.47 8.61
CA LYS A 537 -5.67 -20.09 9.89
C LYS A 537 -5.59 -21.61 9.75
N ALA A 538 -6.56 -22.25 9.10
CA ALA A 538 -6.56 -23.69 8.86
C ALA A 538 -5.36 -24.14 8.02
N LEU A 539 -5.02 -23.39 6.95
CA LEU A 539 -3.82 -23.66 6.15
C LEU A 539 -2.54 -23.48 6.97
N ALA A 540 -2.48 -22.44 7.81
CA ALA A 540 -1.33 -22.22 8.68
C ALA A 540 -1.15 -23.35 9.69
N ASP A 541 -2.23 -23.79 10.36
CA ASP A 541 -2.22 -24.90 11.30
C ASP A 541 -1.79 -26.21 10.59
N GLU A 542 -2.29 -26.47 9.38
CA GLU A 542 -1.91 -27.63 8.57
C GLU A 542 -0.43 -27.61 8.15
N TYR A 543 0.08 -26.45 7.70
CA TYR A 543 1.40 -26.35 7.07
C TYR A 543 2.54 -26.06 8.02
N LEU A 544 2.28 -25.46 9.18
CA LEU A 544 3.28 -25.07 10.17
C LEU A 544 3.31 -25.97 11.41
N GLY A 545 2.29 -26.83 11.59
CA GLY A 545 2.11 -27.75 12.72
C GLY A 545 1.83 -27.04 14.06
N ASP A 546 1.56 -27.84 15.10
CA ASP A 546 1.29 -27.33 16.46
C ASP A 546 2.58 -26.81 17.13
N ASP A 547 2.61 -25.52 17.49
CA ASP A 547 3.67 -24.90 18.29
C ASP A 547 3.12 -24.47 19.66
N PRO A 548 3.69 -24.96 20.78
CA PRO A 548 3.37 -24.50 22.13
C PRO A 548 3.46 -22.96 22.31
N LEU A 549 4.30 -22.25 21.53
CA LEU A 549 4.43 -20.79 21.57
C LEU A 549 3.23 -20.07 20.95
N VAL A 550 2.67 -20.58 19.86
CA VAL A 550 1.46 -20.03 19.22
C VAL A 550 0.26 -20.22 20.16
N GLU A 551 0.15 -21.38 20.80
CA GLU A 551 -0.93 -21.69 21.72
C GLU A 551 -0.83 -20.90 23.04
N SER A 552 0.39 -20.70 23.57
CA SER A 552 0.62 -19.83 24.73
C SER A 552 0.35 -18.35 24.42
N ALA A 553 0.55 -17.88 23.19
CA ALA A 553 0.25 -16.51 22.78
C ALA A 553 -1.26 -16.26 22.62
N ARG A 554 -2.05 -17.30 22.29
CA ARG A 554 -3.52 -17.22 22.19
C ARG A 554 -4.23 -17.12 23.55
N GLN A 555 -3.55 -17.46 24.66
CA GLN A 555 -4.15 -17.59 26.00
C GLN A 555 -3.70 -16.55 27.03
N LYS A 556 -2.91 -15.55 26.65
CA LYS A 556 -2.37 -14.52 27.57
C LYS A 556 -2.59 -13.10 27.02
N PRO A 557 -2.67 -12.08 27.89
CA PRO A 557 -2.59 -10.69 27.47
C PRO A 557 -1.36 -10.48 26.58
N LEU A 558 -1.51 -9.73 25.48
CA LEU A 558 -0.42 -9.49 24.53
C LEU A 558 0.78 -8.77 25.18
N GLY A 559 0.51 -7.92 26.17
CA GLY A 559 1.50 -7.01 26.74
C GLY A 559 2.02 -6.01 25.70
N ASN A 560 3.21 -5.45 25.95
CA ASN A 560 3.81 -4.53 25.00
C ASN A 560 4.28 -5.27 23.74
N THR A 561 3.85 -4.81 22.56
CA THR A 561 4.32 -5.32 21.26
C THR A 561 5.49 -4.48 20.77
N VAL A 562 6.50 -5.12 20.20
CA VAL A 562 7.46 -4.42 19.33
C VAL A 562 7.76 -5.27 18.12
N LEU A 563 7.54 -4.68 16.95
CA LEU A 563 7.78 -5.23 15.64
C LEU A 563 8.94 -4.44 15.01
N ASP A 564 10.15 -4.75 15.45
CA ASP A 564 11.34 -3.92 15.18
C ASP A 564 11.75 -3.86 13.70
N GLY A 565 11.32 -4.85 12.90
CA GLY A 565 11.56 -4.87 11.45
C GLY A 565 10.85 -3.72 10.72
N VAL A 566 9.54 -3.60 10.90
CA VAL A 566 8.72 -2.47 10.40
C VAL A 566 8.85 -1.22 11.27
N GLY A 567 9.37 -1.37 12.49
CA GLY A 567 9.59 -0.31 13.46
C GLY A 567 8.30 0.22 14.07
N ILE A 568 7.56 -0.66 14.76
CA ILE A 568 6.36 -0.28 15.52
C ILE A 568 6.49 -0.79 16.95
N ALA A 569 6.17 0.05 17.94
CA ALA A 569 6.03 -0.36 19.34
C ALA A 569 4.63 0.05 19.86
N ILE A 570 3.99 -0.85 20.63
CA ILE A 570 2.68 -0.62 21.23
C ILE A 570 2.78 -0.96 22.72
N LEU A 571 2.44 0.00 23.56
CA LEU A 571 2.33 -0.10 25.01
C LEU A 571 0.87 -0.40 25.39
N ARG A 572 0.65 -1.32 26.35
CA ARG A 572 -0.71 -1.77 26.72
C ARG A 572 -0.90 -1.85 28.23
N THR A 573 -2.14 -1.66 28.68
CA THR A 573 -2.55 -2.07 30.02
C THR A 573 -2.65 -3.60 30.12
N GLY A 574 -2.70 -4.14 31.34
CA GLY A 574 -2.52 -5.58 31.59
C GLY A 574 -3.70 -6.49 31.24
N GLU A 575 -4.87 -5.95 30.87
CA GLU A 575 -6.07 -6.72 30.55
C GLU A 575 -6.05 -7.37 29.15
N MET A 576 -7.02 -8.24 28.86
CA MET A 576 -7.18 -8.90 27.56
C MET A 576 -8.66 -8.87 27.10
N PRO A 577 -9.03 -8.10 26.05
CA PRO A 577 -8.17 -7.09 25.42
C PRO A 577 -7.78 -6.00 26.43
N GLU A 578 -6.70 -5.30 26.14
CA GLU A 578 -6.27 -4.15 26.93
C GLU A 578 -7.35 -3.04 26.91
N ARG A 579 -7.56 -2.34 28.04
CA ARG A 579 -8.50 -1.20 28.10
C ARG A 579 -7.92 0.08 27.48
N ALA A 580 -6.60 0.18 27.39
CA ALA A 580 -5.90 1.28 26.74
C ALA A 580 -4.58 0.81 26.10
N ALA A 581 -4.24 1.47 24.99
CA ALA A 581 -3.00 1.24 24.26
C ALA A 581 -2.44 2.55 23.70
N ALA A 582 -1.12 2.67 23.68
CA ALA A 582 -0.41 3.77 23.03
C ALA A 582 0.69 3.21 22.13
N GLY A 583 0.77 3.65 20.87
CA GLY A 583 1.75 3.14 19.92
C GLY A 583 2.58 4.23 19.27
N ILE A 584 3.76 3.86 18.77
CA ILE A 584 4.69 4.74 18.07
C ILE A 584 5.26 4.06 16.82
N VAL A 585 5.29 4.80 15.71
CA VAL A 585 5.99 4.43 14.47
C VAL A 585 7.43 4.92 14.56
N TYR A 586 8.41 4.07 14.32
CA TYR A 586 9.83 4.43 14.24
C TYR A 586 10.58 3.73 13.11
N GLY A 587 9.90 2.97 12.25
CA GLY A 587 10.50 2.38 11.05
C GLY A 587 10.00 3.03 9.77
N ASP A 588 10.15 2.30 8.67
CA ASP A 588 9.79 2.74 7.33
C ASP A 588 9.44 1.55 6.45
N ALA A 589 8.66 1.80 5.40
CA ALA A 589 8.23 0.80 4.44
C ALA A 589 8.34 1.33 2.99
N PRO A 590 8.74 0.50 2.01
CA PRO A 590 8.83 0.90 0.61
C PRO A 590 7.46 1.22 -0.03
N TYR A 591 6.38 0.54 0.35
CA TYR A 591 5.07 0.61 -0.34
C TYR A 591 3.99 1.26 0.53
N HIS A 592 3.10 2.06 -0.09
CA HIS A 592 1.94 2.72 0.55
C HIS A 592 2.22 3.38 1.93
N ARG A 593 3.46 3.86 2.15
CA ARG A 593 3.88 4.49 3.41
C ARG A 593 3.48 5.97 3.50
N HIS A 594 3.47 6.55 4.69
CA HIS A 594 3.37 8.01 4.84
C HIS A 594 4.74 8.63 5.22
N MET A 595 4.76 9.94 5.49
CA MET A 595 5.84 10.62 6.22
C MET A 595 5.54 10.62 7.73
N ASP A 596 5.27 9.44 8.26
CA ASP A 596 4.72 9.18 9.60
C ASP A 596 5.78 8.75 10.62
N LEU A 597 7.06 9.03 10.35
CA LEU A 597 8.15 8.74 11.29
C LEU A 597 7.85 9.40 12.65
N LEU A 598 7.92 8.64 13.73
CA LEU A 598 7.57 9.05 15.09
C LEU A 598 6.10 9.42 15.29
N ASP A 599 5.16 9.07 14.41
CA ASP A 599 3.73 9.22 14.74
C ASP A 599 3.37 8.45 16.02
N VAL A 600 2.52 9.06 16.86
CA VAL A 600 2.06 8.49 18.12
C VAL A 600 0.54 8.44 18.14
N GLN A 601 0.00 7.30 18.57
CA GLN A 601 -1.44 7.08 18.68
C GLN A 601 -1.81 6.63 20.10
N LEU A 602 -3.00 6.98 20.56
CA LEU A 602 -3.53 6.69 21.90
C LEU A 602 -4.99 6.28 21.80
N TYR A 603 -5.29 5.10 22.33
CA TYR A 603 -6.62 4.51 22.39
C TYR A 603 -6.94 4.17 23.85
N ALA A 604 -8.11 4.57 24.32
CA ALA A 604 -8.57 4.33 25.68
C ALA A 604 -10.11 4.44 25.72
N TYR A 605 -10.77 3.88 26.73
CA TYR A 605 -12.24 3.97 26.84
C TYR A 605 -12.98 3.55 25.56
N ASP A 606 -12.49 2.47 24.93
CA ASP A 606 -13.09 1.88 23.73
C ASP A 606 -13.15 2.87 22.55
N ARG A 607 -12.20 3.81 22.45
CA ARG A 607 -12.12 4.76 21.33
C ARG A 607 -10.69 5.28 21.13
N PRO A 608 -10.36 5.77 19.94
CA PRO A 608 -9.16 6.57 19.76
C PRO A 608 -9.33 7.96 20.40
N PHE A 609 -8.23 8.49 20.90
CA PHE A 609 -8.07 9.87 21.36
C PHE A 609 -6.98 10.60 20.57
N ILE A 610 -5.95 9.87 20.15
CA ILE A 610 -4.91 10.32 19.21
C ILE A 610 -4.79 9.23 18.16
N SER A 611 -4.93 9.57 16.88
CA SER A 611 -5.00 8.62 15.77
C SER A 611 -4.14 9.04 14.58
N ASP A 612 -3.92 8.11 13.65
CA ASP A 612 -3.43 8.39 12.30
C ASP A 612 -4.58 8.86 11.37
N LEU A 613 -4.28 9.55 10.28
CA LEU A 613 -5.31 9.97 9.31
C LEU A 613 -5.74 8.80 8.41
N GLY A 614 -4.83 7.87 8.12
CA GLY A 614 -5.05 6.66 7.34
C GLY A 614 -5.19 6.92 5.85
N TYR A 615 -5.90 6.00 5.18
CA TYR A 615 -6.03 5.95 3.72
C TYR A 615 -6.47 7.30 3.10
N PRO A 616 -5.86 7.71 1.97
CA PRO A 616 -6.18 8.98 1.32
C PRO A 616 -7.66 9.08 0.90
N GLN A 617 -8.20 10.30 0.95
CA GLN A 617 -9.50 10.58 0.35
C GLN A 617 -9.40 10.54 -1.17
N SER A 618 -8.30 11.07 -1.74
CA SER A 618 -8.03 11.11 -3.18
C SER A 618 -6.53 10.96 -3.45
N TRP A 619 -6.18 10.41 -4.62
CA TRP A 619 -4.78 10.40 -5.09
C TRP A 619 -4.24 11.82 -5.36
N ALA A 620 -5.12 12.80 -5.57
CA ALA A 620 -4.72 14.18 -5.76
C ALA A 620 -4.21 14.85 -4.46
N SER A 621 -4.61 14.36 -3.28
CA SER A 621 -4.26 14.96 -1.99
C SER A 621 -3.20 14.18 -1.21
N VAL A 622 -2.98 12.90 -1.53
CA VAL A 622 -2.12 12.00 -0.73
C VAL A 622 -0.74 12.59 -0.41
N HIS A 623 -0.10 13.27 -1.37
CA HIS A 623 1.25 13.81 -1.19
C HIS A 623 1.30 15.11 -0.37
N CYS A 624 0.26 15.93 -0.46
CA CYS A 624 0.22 17.23 0.22
C CYS A 624 -0.57 17.20 1.54
N TRP A 625 -1.27 16.10 1.83
CA TRP A 625 -2.13 16.00 3.00
C TRP A 625 -2.02 14.65 3.74
N GLU A 626 -2.65 13.57 3.27
CA GLU A 626 -2.75 12.33 4.07
C GLU A 626 -1.41 11.66 4.34
N GLY A 627 -0.54 11.59 3.34
CA GLY A 627 0.81 11.05 3.48
C GLY A 627 1.85 12.03 4.01
N HIS A 628 1.47 13.26 4.37
CA HIS A 628 2.39 14.33 4.74
C HIS A 628 2.64 14.40 6.26
N TRP A 629 3.86 14.70 6.70
CA TRP A 629 4.24 14.64 8.13
C TRP A 629 3.36 15.51 9.04
N ALA A 630 2.93 16.67 8.54
CA ALA A 630 2.15 17.62 9.34
C ALA A 630 0.70 17.16 9.62
N THR A 631 0.22 16.05 9.06
CA THR A 631 -1.08 15.47 9.44
C THR A 631 -0.94 14.37 10.50
N HIS A 632 0.28 14.06 10.92
CA HIS A 632 0.63 13.03 11.90
C HIS A 632 1.02 13.65 13.26
N ASN A 633 0.91 12.87 14.35
CA ASN A 633 1.24 13.29 15.71
C ASN A 633 2.75 13.21 15.99
N SER A 634 3.52 13.81 15.08
CA SER A 634 4.96 13.62 14.93
C SER A 634 5.78 14.84 15.43
N VAL A 635 7.09 14.69 15.32
CA VAL A 635 8.12 15.72 15.44
C VAL A 635 8.88 15.74 14.11
N TRP A 636 9.13 16.92 13.57
CA TRP A 636 9.78 17.09 12.27
C TRP A 636 10.85 18.17 12.33
N SER A 637 11.82 18.10 11.42
CA SER A 637 12.79 19.18 11.20
C SER A 637 12.93 19.40 9.70
N VAL A 638 12.80 20.64 9.24
CA VAL A 638 13.00 21.02 7.84
C VAL A 638 14.49 21.21 7.57
N ALA A 639 15.00 20.55 6.54
CA ALA A 639 16.32 20.82 5.98
C ALA A 639 16.15 21.74 4.77
N PRO A 640 16.76 22.95 4.75
CA PRO A 640 16.54 23.95 3.69
C PRO A 640 16.80 23.44 2.27
N ASP A 641 17.80 22.59 2.09
CA ASP A 641 18.23 22.08 0.78
C ASP A 641 17.57 20.72 0.43
N LEU A 642 16.67 20.22 1.27
CA LEU A 642 16.01 18.92 1.06
C LEU A 642 14.61 19.12 0.49
N HIS A 643 14.48 18.88 -0.80
CA HIS A 643 13.20 18.97 -1.51
C HIS A 643 12.72 17.60 -2.00
N PRO A 644 11.40 17.38 -2.09
CA PRO A 644 10.85 16.24 -2.82
C PRO A 644 11.38 16.23 -4.26
N LEU A 645 11.73 15.04 -4.77
CA LEU A 645 12.14 14.88 -6.16
C LEU A 645 10.91 14.89 -7.07
N GLU A 646 10.96 15.66 -8.15
CA GLU A 646 10.01 15.56 -9.26
C GLU A 646 10.39 14.35 -10.12
N LEU A 647 9.80 13.20 -9.78
CA LEU A 647 10.05 11.94 -10.49
C LEU A 647 8.93 11.67 -11.50
N PRO A 648 9.23 11.11 -12.69
CA PRO A 648 8.22 10.64 -13.63
C PRO A 648 7.21 9.69 -12.96
N PHE A 649 5.94 9.73 -13.37
CA PHE A 649 4.89 8.90 -12.76
C PHE A 649 5.17 7.38 -12.85
N ASP A 650 5.84 6.94 -13.92
CA ASP A 650 6.23 5.54 -14.13
C ASP A 650 7.46 5.11 -13.32
N THR A 651 8.03 6.02 -12.52
CA THR A 651 9.04 5.68 -11.52
C THR A 651 8.47 4.64 -10.55
N PRO A 652 9.18 3.52 -10.30
CA PRO A 652 8.66 2.49 -9.43
C PRO A 652 8.34 3.01 -8.02
N GLN A 653 7.26 2.50 -7.44
CA GLN A 653 6.64 3.06 -6.22
C GLN A 653 7.61 3.29 -5.04
N PRO A 654 8.60 2.41 -4.76
CA PRO A 654 9.57 2.64 -3.67
C PRO A 654 10.44 3.88 -3.86
N PHE A 655 10.62 4.34 -5.10
CA PHE A 655 11.44 5.50 -5.46
C PHE A 655 10.65 6.79 -5.53
N LEU A 656 9.32 6.76 -5.70
CA LEU A 656 8.44 7.95 -5.72
C LEU A 656 8.49 8.81 -4.45
N LYS A 657 9.17 8.32 -3.41
CA LYS A 657 9.08 8.80 -2.03
C LYS A 657 10.49 9.02 -1.47
N ALA A 658 11.15 10.06 -1.98
CA ALA A 658 12.57 10.39 -1.83
C ALA A 658 13.01 10.83 -0.41
N ILE A 659 12.07 11.12 0.48
CA ILE A 659 12.34 11.55 1.86
C ILE A 659 11.77 10.53 2.82
N ALA A 660 12.59 10.05 3.75
CA ALA A 660 12.30 8.92 4.62
C ALA A 660 12.76 9.17 6.07
N GLY A 661 12.56 8.18 6.92
CA GLY A 661 13.11 8.18 8.27
C GLY A 661 13.30 6.77 8.77
N ARG A 662 14.25 6.55 9.68
CA ARG A 662 14.40 5.25 10.34
C ARG A 662 14.86 5.43 11.76
N GLY A 663 14.33 4.62 12.63
CA GLY A 663 14.74 4.51 14.00
C GLY A 663 14.96 3.08 14.46
N ARG A 664 15.17 2.98 15.76
CA ARG A 664 15.30 1.74 16.51
C ARG A 664 14.76 1.93 17.92
N LEU A 665 14.28 0.84 18.51
CA LEU A 665 13.98 0.80 19.93
C LEU A 665 15.28 0.88 20.75
N VAL A 666 15.36 1.87 21.64
CA VAL A 666 16.49 2.07 22.54
C VAL A 666 16.26 1.29 23.84
N ARG A 667 15.08 1.44 24.45
CA ARG A 667 14.71 0.81 25.74
C ARG A 667 13.21 0.54 25.83
N ILE A 668 12.87 -0.44 26.67
CA ILE A 668 11.51 -0.68 27.14
C ILE A 668 11.54 -0.87 28.65
N LEU A 669 10.60 -0.26 29.37
CA LEU A 669 10.40 -0.48 30.81
C LEU A 669 8.97 -0.92 31.02
N SER A 670 8.79 -2.04 31.72
CA SER A 670 7.48 -2.54 32.11
C SER A 670 7.43 -2.70 33.62
N SER A 671 6.48 -2.01 34.25
CA SER A 671 6.19 -2.08 35.68
C SER A 671 4.68 -2.01 35.90
N GLU A 672 4.21 -2.29 37.10
CA GLU A 672 2.79 -2.25 37.42
C GLU A 672 2.23 -0.83 37.24
N GLY A 673 1.28 -0.68 36.31
CA GLY A 673 0.70 0.61 35.92
C GLY A 673 1.64 1.60 35.22
N LEU A 674 2.81 1.16 34.74
CA LEU A 674 3.72 1.97 33.90
C LEU A 674 4.33 1.12 32.79
N GLN A 675 4.08 1.51 31.54
CA GLN A 675 4.78 0.99 30.36
C GLN A 675 5.53 2.11 29.66
N VAL A 676 6.77 1.89 29.24
CA VAL A 676 7.61 2.92 28.59
C VAL A 676 8.30 2.34 27.36
N ALA A 677 8.32 3.09 26.26
CA ALA A 677 9.17 2.84 25.10
C ALA A 677 10.01 4.09 24.78
N GLU A 678 11.32 3.90 24.64
CA GLU A 678 12.23 4.93 24.15
C GLU A 678 12.74 4.52 22.76
N VAL A 679 12.61 5.42 21.80
CA VAL A 679 13.10 5.24 20.44
C VAL A 679 14.06 6.37 20.06
N GLU A 680 14.97 6.06 19.15
CA GLU A 680 15.75 7.06 18.45
C GLU A 680 15.59 6.87 16.95
N ALA A 681 15.62 7.97 16.20
CA ALA A 681 15.43 7.96 14.77
C ALA A 681 16.24 9.06 14.09
N GLU A 682 16.42 8.93 12.78
CA GLU A 682 17.07 9.93 11.94
C GLU A 682 16.31 10.07 10.62
N ARG A 683 16.37 11.26 10.00
CA ARG A 683 15.84 11.44 8.63
C ARG A 683 16.78 10.79 7.62
N TRP A 684 16.22 10.42 6.48
CA TRP A 684 16.96 9.90 5.33
C TRP A 684 16.44 10.54 4.05
N ALA A 685 17.30 10.67 3.05
CA ALA A 685 16.98 11.20 1.74
C ALA A 685 17.60 10.34 0.64
N TRP A 686 16.94 10.28 -0.52
CA TRP A 686 17.40 9.54 -1.69
C TRP A 686 18.17 10.46 -2.64
N ASN A 687 19.38 10.04 -3.01
CA ASN A 687 20.15 10.66 -4.08
C ASN A 687 19.90 9.90 -5.39
N PRO A 688 19.18 10.47 -6.38
CA PRO A 688 18.86 9.80 -7.63
C PRO A 688 20.08 9.67 -8.57
N VAL A 689 21.13 10.46 -8.38
CA VAL A 689 22.36 10.37 -9.19
C VAL A 689 23.19 9.18 -8.72
N GLU A 690 23.37 9.05 -7.41
CA GLU A 690 24.16 7.96 -6.81
C GLU A 690 23.35 6.67 -6.63
N GLN A 691 22.01 6.76 -6.72
CA GLN A 691 21.09 5.67 -6.37
C GLN A 691 21.37 5.15 -4.95
N ARG A 692 21.49 6.08 -3.99
CA ARG A 692 21.85 5.79 -2.59
C ARG A 692 21.02 6.61 -1.61
N TRP A 693 20.76 6.02 -0.45
CA TRP A 693 20.16 6.71 0.69
C TRP A 693 21.25 7.37 1.53
N TYR A 694 21.05 8.63 1.92
CA TYR A 694 21.96 9.37 2.79
C TYR A 694 21.23 10.02 3.96
N ARG A 695 22.00 10.41 4.99
CA ARG A 695 21.50 11.06 6.20
C ARG A 695 21.72 12.58 6.10
N PRO A 696 20.68 13.42 6.18
CA PRO A 696 20.81 14.87 6.11
C PRO A 696 21.21 15.50 7.46
N GLY A 697 21.63 14.71 8.46
CA GLY A 697 22.09 15.22 9.76
C GLY A 697 20.98 15.62 10.74
N ILE A 698 19.78 15.07 10.60
CA ILE A 698 18.63 15.33 11.49
C ILE A 698 18.38 14.10 12.37
N TYR A 699 18.33 14.31 13.68
CA TYR A 699 18.22 13.26 14.68
C TYR A 699 17.07 13.51 15.65
N PHE A 700 16.46 12.42 16.10
CA PHE A 700 15.33 12.43 17.02
C PHE A 700 15.53 11.45 18.17
N ARG A 701 15.03 11.84 19.35
CA ARG A 701 14.79 10.94 20.50
C ARG A 701 13.37 11.12 20.96
N ARG A 702 12.61 10.04 21.13
CA ARG A 702 11.24 10.12 21.62
C ARG A 702 10.99 9.02 22.64
N LEU A 703 10.41 9.39 23.78
CA LEU A 703 9.94 8.48 24.81
C LEU A 703 8.44 8.64 24.93
N ILE A 704 7.72 7.53 24.85
CA ILE A 704 6.31 7.46 25.24
C ILE A 704 6.16 6.58 26.47
N ALA A 705 5.30 6.98 27.41
CA ALA A 705 4.94 6.16 28.55
C ALA A 705 3.43 6.15 28.78
N LEU A 706 2.86 4.95 28.86
CA LEU A 706 1.46 4.72 29.24
C LEU A 706 1.39 4.48 30.74
N VAL A 707 0.69 5.38 31.45
CA VAL A 707 0.55 5.38 32.90
C VAL A 707 -0.89 5.06 33.27
N GLU A 708 -1.11 4.08 34.13
CA GLU A 708 -2.43 3.81 34.68
C GLU A 708 -2.75 4.78 35.82
N THR A 709 -3.91 5.45 35.76
CA THR A 709 -4.34 6.43 36.77
C THR A 709 -5.48 5.87 37.62
N ASP A 710 -6.47 6.68 37.99
CA ASP A 710 -7.57 6.26 38.86
C ASP A 710 -8.61 5.44 38.09
N GLY A 711 -9.00 4.29 38.64
CA GLY A 711 -10.06 3.45 38.07
C GLY A 711 -9.72 2.94 36.67
N GLN A 712 -10.50 3.37 35.67
CA GLN A 712 -10.27 3.04 34.24
C GLN A 712 -9.39 4.07 33.52
N GLY A 713 -8.85 5.05 34.24
CA GLY A 713 -8.03 6.12 33.68
C GLY A 713 -6.63 5.70 33.26
N VAL A 714 -6.11 6.45 32.30
CA VAL A 714 -4.70 6.40 31.87
C VAL A 714 -4.20 7.80 31.55
N ALA A 715 -2.89 7.98 31.52
CA ALA A 715 -2.21 9.14 30.96
C ALA A 715 -1.08 8.68 30.02
N LEU A 716 -0.79 9.49 29.00
CA LEU A 716 0.33 9.30 28.08
C LEU A 716 1.36 10.41 28.33
N ILE A 717 2.55 10.03 28.77
CA ILE A 717 3.72 10.92 28.76
C ILE A 717 4.37 10.81 27.39
N ASP A 718 4.64 11.94 26.73
CA ASP A 718 5.26 12.03 25.40
C ASP A 718 6.38 13.07 25.41
N LEU A 719 7.62 12.58 25.40
CA LEU A 719 8.83 13.39 25.52
C LEU A 719 9.65 13.27 24.25
N ALA A 720 9.97 14.38 23.60
CA ALA A 720 10.70 14.38 22.35
C ALA A 720 11.87 15.37 22.31
N ARG A 721 12.93 14.98 21.62
CA ARG A 721 14.09 15.78 21.24
C ARG A 721 14.25 15.74 19.73
N VAL A 722 14.53 16.89 19.13
CA VAL A 722 14.90 17.03 17.71
C VAL A 722 16.10 17.95 17.62
N ALA A 723 17.08 17.56 16.82
CA ALA A 723 18.29 18.34 16.56
C ALA A 723 18.71 18.24 15.08
N GLY A 724 19.38 19.27 14.59
CA GLY A 724 19.78 19.41 13.19
C GLY A 724 18.64 19.85 12.26
N GLY A 725 19.00 20.35 11.07
CA GLY A 725 18.08 21.09 10.20
C GLY A 725 17.92 22.55 10.65
N ALA A 726 17.01 23.30 10.03
CA ALA A 726 16.86 24.74 10.27
C ALA A 726 15.60 25.11 11.05
N GLU A 727 14.58 24.25 11.03
CA GLU A 727 13.27 24.55 11.59
C GLU A 727 12.62 23.30 12.18
N HIS A 728 12.39 23.32 13.49
CA HIS A 728 11.82 22.22 14.26
C HIS A 728 10.32 22.39 14.47
N TRP A 729 9.59 21.29 14.33
CA TRP A 729 8.14 21.21 14.50
C TRP A 729 7.74 20.09 15.45
N ARG A 730 6.70 20.35 16.25
CA ARG A 730 5.90 19.34 16.96
C ARG A 730 4.44 19.54 16.57
N ILE A 731 3.79 18.48 16.08
CA ILE A 731 2.39 18.53 15.64
C ILE A 731 1.52 17.62 16.48
N CYS A 732 0.52 18.17 17.14
CA CYS A 732 -0.48 17.40 17.86
C CYS A 732 -1.84 17.63 17.21
N ARG A 733 -2.31 16.66 16.42
CA ARG A 733 -3.65 16.74 15.82
C ARG A 733 -4.74 16.68 16.89
N GLY A 734 -4.47 15.91 17.96
CA GLY A 734 -5.35 15.81 19.13
C GLY A 734 -6.62 15.02 18.85
N LEU A 735 -7.61 15.22 19.73
CA LEU A 735 -8.95 14.63 19.61
C LEU A 735 -9.80 15.49 18.66
N GLU A 736 -10.53 14.83 17.76
CA GLU A 736 -11.40 15.53 16.79
C GLU A 736 -12.46 16.37 17.50
N GLY A 737 -12.53 17.67 17.17
CA GLY A 737 -13.40 18.63 17.83
C GLY A 737 -12.68 19.95 18.14
N GLU A 738 -13.07 20.59 19.24
CA GLU A 738 -12.60 21.92 19.63
C GLU A 738 -11.53 21.88 20.71
N PHE A 739 -10.57 22.81 20.65
CA PHE A 739 -9.52 22.98 21.66
C PHE A 739 -9.73 24.26 22.47
N ALA A 740 -9.65 24.15 23.79
CA ALA A 740 -9.80 25.27 24.70
C ALA A 740 -8.60 25.41 25.64
N VAL A 741 -8.24 26.67 25.91
CA VAL A 741 -7.20 27.05 26.87
C VAL A 741 -7.72 28.20 27.74
N GLN A 742 -7.32 28.23 29.01
CA GLN A 742 -7.73 29.28 29.95
C GLN A 742 -6.53 30.14 30.35
N GLY A 743 -6.74 31.45 30.43
CA GLY A 743 -5.71 32.40 30.90
C GLY A 743 -4.51 32.57 29.96
N ILE A 744 -4.63 32.13 28.70
CA ILE A 744 -3.61 32.32 27.66
C ILE A 744 -4.17 33.29 26.62
N GLU A 745 -3.41 34.34 26.33
CA GLU A 745 -3.75 35.30 25.29
C GLU A 745 -3.69 34.64 23.91
N SER A 746 -4.68 34.93 23.07
CA SER A 746 -4.80 34.35 21.73
C SER A 746 -5.00 35.45 20.69
N GLU A 747 -4.32 35.32 19.56
CA GLU A 747 -4.45 36.21 18.41
C GLU A 747 -4.91 35.41 17.18
N LYS A 748 -6.03 35.79 16.58
CA LYS A 748 -6.47 35.20 15.31
C LYS A 748 -5.63 35.74 14.17
N LEU A 749 -5.06 34.85 13.38
CA LEU A 749 -4.26 35.19 12.21
C LEU A 749 -5.07 35.04 10.93
N SER A 750 -4.64 35.73 9.87
CA SER A 750 -5.20 35.56 8.52
C SER A 750 -4.47 34.46 7.76
N GLY A 751 -5.08 33.92 6.70
CA GLY A 751 -4.49 32.85 5.88
C GLY A 751 -4.59 31.47 6.52
N THR A 752 -3.50 30.71 6.48
CA THR A 752 -3.39 29.30 6.91
C THR A 752 -2.21 29.12 7.86
N ALA A 753 -2.01 27.91 8.38
CA ALA A 753 -0.84 27.59 9.20
C ALA A 753 0.49 27.72 8.46
N ALA A 754 0.48 27.73 7.11
CA ALA A 754 1.68 27.97 6.31
C ALA A 754 2.15 29.44 6.36
N GLY A 755 1.26 30.38 6.68
CA GLY A 755 1.61 31.78 6.85
C GLY A 755 0.48 32.77 6.55
N PRO A 756 0.67 34.04 6.93
CA PRO A 756 -0.28 35.11 6.63
C PRO A 756 -0.39 35.30 5.11
N GLY A 757 -1.62 35.39 4.61
CA GLY A 757 -1.90 35.62 3.19
C GLY A 757 -1.72 34.40 2.27
N VAL A 758 -1.47 33.21 2.82
CA VAL A 758 -1.55 31.94 2.09
C VAL A 758 -3.00 31.47 2.13
N GLU A 759 -3.66 31.42 0.98
CA GLU A 759 -5.02 30.88 0.86
C GLU A 759 -5.03 29.36 1.05
N ARG A 760 -6.19 28.82 1.43
CA ARG A 760 -6.30 27.38 1.67
C ARG A 760 -6.01 26.60 0.38
N GLY A 761 -5.02 25.70 0.43
CA GLY A 761 -4.58 24.90 -0.72
C GLY A 761 -3.63 25.63 -1.68
N GLN A 762 -3.16 26.84 -1.32
CA GLN A 762 -2.23 27.61 -2.14
C GLN A 762 -0.78 27.13 -1.97
N LEU A 763 -0.34 26.20 -2.82
CA LEU A 763 0.98 25.56 -2.72
C LEU A 763 2.12 26.35 -3.39
N ASP A 764 1.82 27.28 -4.28
CA ASP A 764 2.79 28.08 -5.04
C ASP A 764 3.45 29.22 -4.24
N ARG A 765 2.92 29.52 -3.05
CA ARG A 765 3.41 30.60 -2.16
C ARG A 765 4.12 30.10 -0.90
N LEU A 766 4.43 28.82 -0.84
CA LEU A 766 5.04 28.22 0.35
C LEU A 766 6.52 28.61 0.47
N ALA A 767 6.95 28.87 1.71
CA ALA A 767 8.36 29.13 1.99
C ALA A 767 9.23 27.88 1.77
N HIS A 768 8.65 26.69 1.96
CA HIS A 768 9.31 25.41 1.73
C HIS A 768 8.28 24.32 1.34
N PRO A 769 8.62 23.33 0.47
CA PRO A 769 7.73 22.23 0.12
C PRO A 769 7.21 21.41 1.32
N ASP A 770 8.02 21.25 2.38
CA ASP A 770 7.60 20.59 3.65
C ASP A 770 6.45 21.34 4.38
N HIS A 771 6.01 22.51 3.88
CA HIS A 771 4.86 23.25 4.42
C HIS A 771 3.54 22.95 3.68
N ALA A 772 3.52 22.03 2.71
CA ALA A 772 2.36 21.78 1.84
C ALA A 772 1.06 21.53 2.61
N ALA A 773 1.07 20.63 3.60
CA ALA A 773 -0.11 20.37 4.41
C ALA A 773 -0.54 21.58 5.25
N LEU A 774 0.39 22.43 5.69
CA LEU A 774 0.06 23.61 6.50
C LEU A 774 -0.83 24.60 5.72
N ALA A 775 -0.75 24.59 4.39
CA ALA A 775 -1.61 25.38 3.50
C ALA A 775 -3.08 24.94 3.54
N TYR A 776 -3.38 23.73 4.02
CA TYR A 776 -4.75 23.21 4.15
C TYR A 776 -5.33 23.40 5.55
N MET A 777 -4.51 23.85 6.51
CA MET A 777 -4.93 24.14 7.88
C MET A 777 -5.35 25.59 8.02
N ASP A 778 -6.65 25.85 8.07
CA ASP A 778 -7.22 27.20 8.09
C ASP A 778 -7.57 27.68 9.50
N GLN A 779 -8.05 28.92 9.59
CA GLN A 779 -8.38 29.59 10.85
C GLN A 779 -7.24 29.53 11.89
N PRO A 780 -6.00 29.90 11.52
CA PRO A 780 -4.86 29.90 12.43
C PRO A 780 -5.08 30.88 13.59
N THR A 781 -4.74 30.44 14.80
CA THR A 781 -4.76 31.27 16.02
C THR A 781 -3.47 31.05 16.79
N GLN A 782 -2.72 32.12 17.01
CA GLN A 782 -1.50 32.11 17.82
C GLN A 782 -1.88 32.17 19.30
N LEU A 783 -1.37 31.23 20.10
CA LEU A 783 -1.48 31.23 21.55
C LEU A 783 -0.15 31.68 22.15
N GLN A 784 -0.19 32.69 23.02
CA GLN A 784 1.01 33.26 23.68
C GLN A 784 1.36 32.45 24.92
N THR A 785 1.95 31.27 24.72
CA THR A 785 2.31 30.35 25.80
C THR A 785 3.75 30.56 26.26
N THR A 786 3.97 30.60 27.57
CA THR A 786 5.30 30.60 28.19
C THR A 786 5.34 29.59 29.33
N GLY A 787 6.43 28.83 29.43
CA GLY A 787 6.57 27.80 30.46
C GLY A 787 5.48 26.70 30.36
N ALA A 788 5.08 26.17 31.52
CA ALA A 788 4.10 25.10 31.61
C ALA A 788 2.65 25.62 31.55
N TRP A 789 1.80 24.94 30.80
CA TRP A 789 0.39 25.31 30.63
C TRP A 789 -0.50 24.10 30.34
N ARG A 790 -1.82 24.29 30.35
CA ARG A 790 -2.80 23.23 30.13
C ARG A 790 -3.90 23.64 29.18
N GLY A 791 -4.40 22.70 28.38
CA GLY A 791 -5.56 22.89 27.51
C GLY A 791 -6.34 21.59 27.37
N THR A 792 -7.51 21.65 26.74
CA THR A 792 -8.41 20.50 26.61
C THR A 792 -9.03 20.47 25.23
N TRP A 793 -8.94 19.32 24.56
CA TRP A 793 -9.82 19.01 23.44
C TRP A 793 -11.13 18.41 23.95
N THR A 794 -12.25 18.79 23.34
CA THR A 794 -13.57 18.16 23.54
C THR A 794 -14.07 17.59 22.22
N SER A 795 -14.50 16.32 22.24
CA SER A 795 -14.88 15.67 20.98
C SER A 795 -16.12 16.26 20.34
N SER A 796 -16.13 16.35 19.01
CA SER A 796 -17.32 16.65 18.20
C SER A 796 -18.34 15.49 18.19
N HIS A 797 -17.89 14.25 18.42
CA HIS A 797 -18.73 13.04 18.37
C HIS A 797 -19.34 12.67 19.72
N ASP A 798 -18.64 13.00 20.82
CA ASP A 798 -19.09 12.76 22.19
C ASP A 798 -18.56 13.86 23.13
N PRO A 799 -19.41 14.83 23.55
CA PRO A 799 -18.98 15.91 24.44
C PRO A 799 -18.44 15.47 25.82
N ALA A 800 -18.71 14.22 26.24
CA ALA A 800 -18.12 13.65 27.44
C ALA A 800 -16.65 13.27 27.23
N ALA A 801 -16.26 12.90 26.00
CA ALA A 801 -14.90 12.55 25.64
C ALA A 801 -14.01 13.79 25.54
N LYS A 802 -12.98 13.83 26.38
CA LYS A 802 -12.02 14.93 26.48
C LYS A 802 -10.60 14.41 26.52
N LEU A 803 -9.70 15.14 25.88
CA LEU A 803 -8.26 14.92 25.95
C LEU A 803 -7.63 16.15 26.59
N ASP A 804 -7.18 16.03 27.83
CA ASP A 804 -6.45 17.11 28.50
C ASP A 804 -4.97 17.04 28.09
N LEU A 805 -4.40 18.21 27.79
CA LEU A 805 -2.98 18.42 27.53
C LEU A 805 -2.35 19.15 28.72
N HIS A 806 -1.23 18.63 29.19
CA HIS A 806 -0.30 19.32 30.07
C HIS A 806 1.01 19.53 29.31
N ALA A 807 1.22 20.74 28.79
CA ALA A 807 2.50 21.10 28.18
C ALA A 807 3.46 21.46 29.31
N LEU A 808 4.43 20.58 29.58
CA LEU A 808 5.35 20.73 30.71
C LEU A 808 6.56 21.59 30.31
N ARG A 809 7.10 21.35 29.12
CA ARG A 809 8.17 22.14 28.51
C ARG A 809 8.06 22.06 26.98
N ALA A 810 8.00 23.20 26.33
CA ALA A 810 8.03 23.35 24.88
C ALA A 810 8.57 24.74 24.53
N PRO A 811 8.97 24.99 23.26
CA PRO A 811 9.23 26.35 22.79
C PRO A 811 8.05 27.30 23.08
N ASN A 812 8.36 28.58 23.31
CA ASN A 812 7.35 29.61 23.57
C ASN A 812 6.47 29.83 22.33
N GLY A 813 5.19 30.09 22.58
CA GLY A 813 4.18 30.22 21.53
C GLY A 813 3.78 28.86 20.91
N VAL A 814 2.48 28.73 20.61
CA VAL A 814 1.95 27.59 19.86
C VAL A 814 0.85 28.09 18.93
N LEU A 815 0.83 27.57 17.71
CA LEU A 815 -0.25 27.84 16.76
C LEU A 815 -1.32 26.77 16.92
N THR A 816 -2.60 27.16 16.87
CA THR A 816 -3.70 26.22 16.63
C THR A 816 -4.40 26.51 15.31
N ALA A 817 -4.74 25.48 14.56
CA ALA A 817 -5.40 25.61 13.26
C ALA A 817 -6.40 24.47 13.04
N ARG A 818 -7.41 24.73 12.21
CA ARG A 818 -8.44 23.74 11.85
C ARG A 818 -7.89 22.88 10.70
N ALA A 819 -7.84 21.57 10.93
CA ALA A 819 -7.41 20.59 9.94
C ALA A 819 -8.61 19.77 9.46
N THR A 820 -8.91 19.89 8.17
CA THR A 820 -10.04 19.27 7.46
C THR A 820 -9.57 18.64 6.15
N ALA A 821 -10.37 17.77 5.56
CA ALA A 821 -10.16 17.18 4.23
C ALA A 821 -9.64 18.19 3.21
N ALA A 822 -8.56 17.84 2.49
CA ALA A 822 -8.00 18.70 1.44
C ALA A 822 -9.02 18.94 0.32
N MET A 823 -9.79 17.90 -0.04
CA MET A 823 -10.81 17.93 -1.07
C MET A 823 -12.19 18.35 -0.54
N GLY A 824 -12.94 19.08 -1.36
CA GLY A 824 -14.24 19.66 -0.98
C GLY A 824 -14.09 20.96 -0.20
N THR A 825 -15.16 21.37 0.49
CA THR A 825 -15.11 22.53 1.38
C THR A 825 -14.82 22.10 2.83
N PRO A 826 -14.11 22.92 3.63
CA PRO A 826 -13.82 22.58 5.02
C PRO A 826 -15.05 22.21 5.84
N ASP A 827 -16.17 22.91 5.63
CA ASP A 827 -17.41 22.72 6.38
C ASP A 827 -18.18 21.43 5.98
N GLN A 828 -17.79 20.79 4.88
CA GLN A 828 -18.31 19.49 4.44
C GLN A 828 -17.39 18.33 4.79
N SER A 829 -16.28 18.58 5.47
CA SER A 829 -15.30 17.54 5.77
C SER A 829 -15.87 16.49 6.72
N GLY A 830 -15.57 15.22 6.45
CA GLY A 830 -15.95 14.09 7.32
C GLY A 830 -15.18 14.03 8.64
N TYR A 831 -14.18 14.90 8.84
CA TYR A 831 -13.49 15.08 10.11
C TYR A 831 -13.09 16.54 10.30
N THR A 832 -13.01 17.00 11.55
CA THR A 832 -12.51 18.35 11.86
C THR A 832 -11.66 18.36 13.12
N TYR A 833 -10.35 18.55 12.96
CA TYR A 833 -9.42 18.62 14.09
C TYR A 833 -9.00 20.05 14.40
N ARG A 834 -8.72 20.33 15.69
CA ARG A 834 -7.98 21.51 16.13
C ARG A 834 -6.56 21.15 16.50
N THR A 835 -5.70 21.16 15.48
CA THR A 835 -4.28 20.82 15.59
C THR A 835 -3.52 21.89 16.36
N LEU A 836 -2.55 21.47 17.17
CA LEU A 836 -1.51 22.33 17.78
C LEU A 836 -0.18 22.15 17.06
N LEU A 837 0.49 23.26 16.76
CA LEU A 837 1.75 23.32 16.06
C LEU A 837 2.74 24.19 16.83
N TRP A 838 3.82 23.58 17.33
CA TRP A 838 4.98 24.33 17.82
C TRP A 838 6.00 24.42 16.70
N ARG A 839 6.58 25.61 16.54
CA ARG A 839 7.64 25.90 15.57
C ARG A 839 8.81 26.56 16.30
N ARG A 840 10.03 26.13 16.02
CA ARG A 840 11.27 26.78 16.49
C ARG A 840 12.31 26.77 15.38
N GLU A 841 12.77 27.95 14.97
CA GLU A 841 13.91 28.11 14.08
C GLU A 841 15.20 27.96 14.91
N SER A 842 15.91 26.84 14.73
CA SER A 842 17.14 26.52 15.46
C SER A 842 17.78 25.26 14.91
N GLU A 843 19.10 25.18 14.97
CA GLU A 843 19.86 23.94 14.74
C GLU A 843 20.08 23.15 16.06
N GLU A 844 19.91 23.81 17.21
CA GLU A 844 20.10 23.22 18.54
C GLU A 844 18.92 22.34 18.96
N THR A 845 19.19 21.38 19.84
CA THR A 845 18.18 20.47 20.37
C THR A 845 16.95 21.22 20.89
N SER A 846 15.77 20.87 20.37
CA SER A 846 14.48 21.35 20.88
C SER A 846 13.79 20.27 21.68
N CYS A 847 13.23 20.65 22.82
CA CYS A 847 12.54 19.76 23.73
C CYS A 847 11.03 19.98 23.68
N PHE A 848 10.27 18.91 23.50
CA PHE A 848 8.81 18.89 23.60
C PHE A 848 8.40 17.83 24.62
N ASP A 849 7.94 18.26 25.79
CA ASP A 849 7.60 17.39 26.92
C ASP A 849 6.14 17.60 27.29
N LEU A 850 5.30 16.64 26.89
CA LEU A 850 3.83 16.73 26.97
C LEU A 850 3.28 15.55 27.79
N VAL A 851 2.14 15.79 28.47
CA VAL A 851 1.33 14.71 29.06
C VAL A 851 -0.10 14.85 28.58
N PHE A 852 -0.69 13.74 28.13
CA PHE A 852 -2.07 13.66 27.67
C PHE A 852 -2.91 12.81 28.61
N GLU A 853 -4.08 13.30 29.01
CA GLU A 853 -5.04 12.55 29.83
C GLU A 853 -6.37 12.39 29.05
N PRO A 854 -6.64 11.20 28.48
CA PRO A 854 -7.96 10.88 27.95
C PRO A 854 -8.96 10.64 29.08
N ARG A 855 -10.19 11.14 28.95
CA ARG A 855 -11.26 10.91 29.93
C ARG A 855 -12.67 11.04 29.35
N LEU A 856 -13.61 10.32 29.97
CA LEU A 856 -15.07 10.50 29.77
C LEU A 856 -15.75 11.22 30.96
N GLY A 857 -15.01 11.42 32.05
CA GLY A 857 -15.52 11.99 33.30
C GLY A 857 -14.60 13.10 33.84
N PRO A 858 -14.59 13.33 35.17
CA PRO A 858 -13.62 14.20 35.81
C PRO A 858 -12.17 13.75 35.52
N ALA A 859 -11.24 14.71 35.47
CA ALA A 859 -9.81 14.41 35.40
C ALA A 859 -9.38 13.58 36.62
N THR A 860 -8.67 12.49 36.36
CA THR A 860 -8.03 11.63 37.36
C THR A 860 -6.71 12.24 37.84
N LEU A 861 -6.05 13.04 37.01
CA LEU A 861 -4.85 13.75 37.43
C LEU A 861 -5.20 14.94 38.32
N SER A 862 -4.55 15.03 39.48
CA SER A 862 -4.50 16.23 40.30
C SER A 862 -3.30 17.11 39.90
N ARG A 863 -2.20 16.46 39.48
CA ARG A 863 -0.95 17.12 39.10
C ARG A 863 -0.24 16.37 37.97
N ALA A 864 0.32 17.14 37.04
CA ALA A 864 1.35 16.71 36.11
C ALA A 864 2.34 17.88 35.96
N GLU A 865 3.62 17.65 36.23
CA GLU A 865 4.64 18.71 36.21
C GLU A 865 6.03 18.21 35.80
N ALA A 866 6.85 19.12 35.29
CA ALA A 866 8.25 18.89 35.05
C ALA A 866 9.06 18.95 36.37
N VAL A 867 10.03 18.07 36.48
CA VAL A 867 11.17 18.13 37.39
C VAL A 867 12.39 18.50 36.54
N PRO A 868 12.82 19.78 36.52
CA PRO A 868 13.95 20.20 35.72
C PRO A 868 15.23 19.45 36.08
N ALA A 869 16.09 19.23 35.09
CA ALA A 869 17.39 18.60 35.26
C ALA A 869 18.53 19.60 35.08
N SER A 870 19.73 19.22 35.53
CA SER A 870 20.97 19.97 35.32
C SER A 870 21.38 20.02 33.85
N ASP A 871 21.00 18.99 33.09
CA ASP A 871 21.18 18.90 31.65
C ASP A 871 19.88 19.35 30.95
N PRO A 872 19.94 20.26 29.95
CA PRO A 872 18.74 20.75 29.26
C PRO A 872 17.98 19.65 28.51
N ASP A 873 18.64 18.57 28.06
CA ASP A 873 17.99 17.49 27.33
C ASP A 873 17.29 16.49 28.25
N ALA A 874 17.54 16.53 29.57
CA ALA A 874 16.90 15.67 30.55
C ALA A 874 15.64 16.30 31.16
N ILE A 875 14.76 15.45 31.66
CA ILE A 875 13.54 15.86 32.37
C ILE A 875 13.05 14.74 33.29
N GLY A 876 12.56 15.12 34.47
CA GLY A 876 11.65 14.27 35.25
C GLY A 876 10.20 14.71 35.04
N VAL A 877 9.26 13.77 35.06
CA VAL A 877 7.83 14.04 34.96
C VAL A 877 7.14 13.47 36.19
N ARG A 878 6.60 14.34 37.04
CA ARG A 878 5.82 13.95 38.21
C ARG A 878 4.33 14.00 37.90
N ILE A 879 3.64 12.90 38.21
CA ILE A 879 2.20 12.72 38.11
C ILE A 879 1.66 12.39 39.51
N GLU A 880 0.64 13.12 39.94
CA GLU A 880 -0.15 12.81 41.14
C GLU A 880 -1.61 12.66 40.69
N THR A 881 -2.25 11.58 41.10
CA THR A 881 -3.67 11.32 40.82
C THR A 881 -4.56 11.91 41.92
N ARG A 882 -5.88 11.90 41.73
CA ARG A 882 -6.84 12.36 42.76
C ARG A 882 -7.07 11.29 43.82
N ALA A 883 -6.89 10.02 43.51
CA ALA A 883 -6.94 8.94 44.50
C ALA A 883 -5.65 8.78 45.30
N GLY A 884 -4.62 9.58 45.03
CA GLY A 884 -3.38 9.65 45.82
C GLY A 884 -2.23 8.78 45.32
N ARG A 885 -2.36 8.16 44.15
CA ARG A 885 -1.24 7.51 43.44
C ARG A 885 -0.21 8.56 42.99
N GLU A 886 1.06 8.30 43.23
CA GLU A 886 2.19 9.15 42.84
C GLU A 886 3.15 8.40 41.90
N LEU A 887 3.51 9.03 40.79
CA LEU A 887 4.51 8.50 39.85
C LEU A 887 5.48 9.61 39.45
N THR A 888 6.78 9.34 39.46
CA THR A 888 7.79 10.23 38.85
C THR A 888 8.68 9.45 37.91
N LEU A 889 8.69 9.83 36.62
CA LEU A 889 9.53 9.25 35.57
C LEU A 889 10.71 10.19 35.28
N TYR A 890 11.94 9.72 35.42
CA TYR A 890 13.16 10.44 35.09
C TYR A 890 13.75 9.90 33.79
N TRP A 891 14.07 10.81 32.87
CA TRP A 891 14.62 10.47 31.57
C TRP A 891 15.78 11.39 31.19
N HIS A 892 16.89 10.76 30.79
CA HIS A 892 17.96 11.42 30.07
C HIS A 892 18.32 10.61 28.82
N PRO A 893 18.14 11.15 27.60
CA PRO A 893 18.34 10.40 26.37
C PRO A 893 19.81 9.95 26.17
N GLN A 894 20.79 10.79 26.53
CA GLN A 894 22.21 10.51 26.25
C GLN A 894 23.13 10.56 27.47
N SER A 895 22.67 10.19 28.67
CA SER A 895 23.46 10.36 29.90
C SER A 895 24.76 9.55 29.83
N ARG A 896 25.89 10.25 30.01
CA ARG A 896 27.22 9.64 30.23
C ARG A 896 27.70 9.82 31.66
N GLU A 897 27.24 10.88 32.31
CA GLU A 897 27.52 11.26 33.69
C GLU A 897 26.22 11.31 34.50
N PRO A 898 26.28 11.19 35.84
CA PRO A 898 25.09 11.32 36.68
C PRO A 898 24.37 12.65 36.46
N THR A 899 23.07 12.60 36.20
CA THR A 899 22.19 13.76 35.97
C THR A 899 21.48 14.14 37.26
N ARG A 900 21.52 15.41 37.63
CA ARG A 900 20.82 15.93 38.83
C ARG A 900 19.50 16.57 38.46
N TYR A 901 18.48 16.30 39.25
CA TYR A 901 17.14 16.85 39.11
C TYR A 901 16.84 17.82 40.25
N ALA A 902 15.94 18.77 40.00
CA ALA A 902 15.63 19.87 40.92
C ALA A 902 15.05 19.42 42.27
N ASP A 903 14.43 18.24 42.31
CA ASP A 903 13.93 17.61 43.54
C ASP A 903 15.06 17.00 44.41
N GLY A 904 16.30 16.99 43.91
CA GLY A 904 17.46 16.41 44.56
C GLY A 904 17.72 14.95 44.19
N THR A 905 17.01 14.40 43.20
CA THR A 905 17.29 13.09 42.63
C THR A 905 18.52 13.16 41.71
N GLU A 906 19.39 12.17 41.78
CA GLU A 906 20.52 11.98 40.88
C GLU A 906 20.39 10.62 40.19
N LEU A 907 20.38 10.62 38.85
CA LEU A 907 20.24 9.42 38.01
C LEU A 907 21.55 9.14 37.30
N SER A 908 22.06 7.91 37.41
CA SER A 908 23.18 7.44 36.58
C SER A 908 22.68 6.44 35.54
N GLY A 909 22.27 6.96 34.38
CA GLY A 909 21.78 6.19 33.24
C GLY A 909 20.56 6.81 32.54
N GLY A 910 19.84 6.01 31.76
CA GLY A 910 18.82 6.51 30.84
C GLY A 910 17.45 6.78 31.46
N ILE A 911 16.84 5.77 32.10
CA ILE A 911 15.45 5.81 32.58
C ILE A 911 15.35 5.23 33.99
N ALA A 912 14.66 5.93 34.87
CA ALA A 912 14.17 5.39 36.13
C ALA A 912 12.79 5.96 36.46
N ALA A 913 11.96 5.18 37.16
CA ALA A 913 10.68 5.64 37.65
C ALA A 913 10.52 5.30 39.15
N CYS A 914 9.80 6.16 39.86
CA CYS A 914 9.34 5.94 41.22
C CYS A 914 7.80 5.88 41.18
N ILE A 915 7.20 4.78 41.60
CA ILE A 915 5.75 4.55 41.63
C ILE A 915 5.38 4.22 43.08
N ASP A 916 4.62 5.11 43.72
CA ASP A 916 4.21 4.98 45.12
C ASP A 916 5.35 4.64 46.10
N GLY A 917 6.56 5.18 45.82
CA GLY A 917 7.78 5.00 46.61
C GLY A 917 8.66 3.82 46.19
N GLU A 918 8.19 2.95 45.30
CA GLU A 918 8.95 1.85 44.71
C GLU A 918 9.67 2.28 43.44
N TRP A 919 10.92 1.85 43.28
CA TRP A 919 11.78 2.28 42.19
C TRP A 919 11.96 1.19 41.16
N CYS A 920 11.73 1.51 39.89
CA CYS A 920 12.06 0.66 38.77
C CYS A 920 12.94 1.37 37.73
N SER A 921 13.70 0.61 36.96
CA SER A 921 14.70 1.15 36.04
C SER A 921 15.01 0.19 34.90
N THR A 922 15.40 0.76 33.75
CA THR A 922 16.08 0.04 32.67
C THR A 922 17.26 0.89 32.19
N GLY A 923 18.45 0.29 32.14
CA GLY A 923 19.67 0.99 31.71
C GLY A 923 20.21 2.04 32.68
N ALA A 924 19.67 2.19 33.89
CA ALA A 924 20.26 3.03 34.94
C ALA A 924 20.85 2.21 36.10
N ALA A 925 22.10 2.53 36.47
CA ALA A 925 22.88 1.80 37.47
C ALA A 925 22.56 2.24 38.91
N THR A 926 22.27 3.51 39.11
CA THR A 926 21.91 4.06 40.42
C THR A 926 20.89 5.17 40.30
N VAL A 927 19.99 5.23 41.27
CA VAL A 927 19.17 6.40 41.55
C VAL A 927 19.38 6.81 43.00
N GLN A 928 19.75 8.07 43.22
CA GLN A 928 20.01 8.61 44.54
C GLN A 928 19.09 9.80 44.81
N THR A 929 18.21 9.64 45.80
CA THR A 929 17.43 10.73 46.38
C THR A 929 18.16 11.30 47.60
N ARG A 930 17.60 12.34 48.24
CA ARG A 930 18.16 12.90 49.49
C ARG A 930 18.21 11.90 50.66
N THR A 931 17.33 10.90 50.68
CA THR A 931 17.14 9.99 51.82
C THR A 931 17.42 8.53 51.49
N ARG A 932 17.36 8.14 50.21
CA ARG A 932 17.47 6.75 49.75
C ARG A 932 18.36 6.67 48.51
N ARG A 933 19.26 5.69 48.48
CA ARG A 933 20.05 5.31 47.30
C ARG A 933 19.61 3.92 46.86
N ASN A 934 19.06 3.83 45.65
CA ASN A 934 18.72 2.57 45.00
C ASN A 934 19.85 2.19 44.04
N HIS A 935 20.29 0.94 44.12
CA HIS A 935 21.32 0.40 43.25
C HIS A 935 20.73 -0.71 42.39
N PHE A 936 20.96 -0.61 41.08
CA PHE A 936 20.53 -1.59 40.09
C PHE A 936 21.79 -2.29 39.55
N PRO A 937 22.34 -3.28 40.27
CA PRO A 937 23.53 -3.97 39.82
C PRO A 937 23.26 -4.66 38.48
N ARG A 938 24.25 -4.64 37.58
CA ARG A 938 24.16 -5.23 36.24
C ARG A 938 23.04 -4.60 35.37
N ALA A 939 22.75 -3.31 35.56
CA ALA A 939 21.78 -2.55 34.75
C ALA A 939 22.08 -2.53 33.25
N ARG A 940 23.32 -2.83 32.87
CA ARG A 940 23.76 -3.02 31.49
C ARG A 940 24.77 -4.16 31.44
N GLN A 941 24.45 -5.20 30.67
CA GLN A 941 25.29 -6.38 30.48
C GLN A 941 25.63 -6.50 28.99
N ILE A 942 26.88 -6.88 28.70
CA ILE A 942 27.35 -7.14 27.34
C ILE A 942 27.89 -8.56 27.32
N ALA A 943 27.40 -9.36 26.38
CA ALA A 943 27.87 -10.71 26.12
C ALA A 943 28.24 -10.90 24.66
N THR A 944 29.01 -11.95 24.37
CA THR A 944 29.40 -12.29 23.00
C THR A 944 28.65 -13.54 22.55
N ILE A 945 28.19 -13.54 21.29
CA ILE A 945 27.64 -14.74 20.64
C ILE A 945 28.78 -15.72 20.38
N THR A 946 28.74 -16.89 21.02
CA THR A 946 29.77 -17.94 20.88
C THR A 946 29.37 -19.02 19.88
N ALA A 947 28.07 -19.25 19.70
CA ALA A 947 27.51 -20.13 18.68
C ALA A 947 26.09 -19.65 18.31
N LEU A 948 25.58 -20.09 17.15
CA LEU A 948 24.20 -19.83 16.75
C LEU A 948 23.68 -20.94 15.84
N ASP A 949 22.37 -21.10 15.81
CA ASP A 949 21.64 -21.88 14.81
C ASP A 949 20.50 -21.02 14.26
N ARG A 950 20.54 -20.78 12.95
CA ARG A 950 19.61 -19.87 12.26
C ARG A 950 18.23 -20.49 12.07
N ASP A 951 18.14 -21.80 11.93
CA ASP A 951 16.88 -22.50 11.63
C ASP A 951 16.00 -22.57 12.89
N THR A 952 16.64 -22.69 14.05
CA THR A 952 15.96 -22.65 15.37
C THR A 952 15.95 -21.27 16.02
N SER A 953 16.53 -20.25 15.36
CA SER A 953 16.71 -18.90 15.91
C SER A 953 17.36 -18.90 17.30
N THR A 954 18.38 -19.73 17.51
CA THR A 954 19.08 -19.85 18.78
C THR A 954 20.48 -19.23 18.74
N VAL A 955 20.88 -18.65 19.87
CA VAL A 955 22.24 -18.13 20.10
C VAL A 955 22.76 -18.64 21.42
N GLU A 956 24.04 -18.99 21.48
CA GLU A 956 24.76 -19.24 22.72
C GLU A 956 25.57 -18.01 23.08
N VAL A 957 25.44 -17.56 24.31
CA VAL A 957 26.07 -16.34 24.81
C VAL A 957 26.81 -16.60 26.11
N THR A 958 27.90 -15.87 26.33
CA THR A 958 28.67 -15.92 27.58
C THR A 958 28.79 -14.51 28.17
N GLY A 959 28.50 -14.36 29.47
CA GLY A 959 28.59 -13.09 30.20
C GLY A 959 27.25 -12.43 30.54
N LEU A 960 26.12 -13.10 30.29
CA LEU A 960 24.82 -12.67 30.79
C LEU A 960 24.48 -13.36 32.11
N SER A 961 23.68 -12.69 32.92
CA SER A 961 23.09 -13.23 34.13
C SER A 961 21.71 -12.62 34.34
N GLN A 962 20.82 -13.34 35.03
CA GLN A 962 19.44 -12.90 35.31
C GLN A 962 18.57 -12.71 34.07
N ILE A 963 19.00 -13.23 32.91
CA ILE A 963 18.17 -13.23 31.70
C ILE A 963 17.10 -14.30 31.81
N ALA A 964 15.88 -13.95 31.44
CA ALA A 964 14.69 -14.79 31.52
C ALA A 964 13.88 -14.75 30.22
N THR A 965 12.99 -15.73 30.06
CA THR A 965 11.99 -15.68 28.99
C THR A 965 11.13 -14.42 29.14
N GLY A 966 10.92 -13.71 28.03
CA GLY A 966 10.21 -12.44 28.00
C GLY A 966 11.13 -11.23 27.93
N ASP A 967 12.38 -11.35 28.39
CA ASP A 967 13.37 -10.28 28.31
C ASP A 967 13.73 -9.95 26.87
N ARG A 968 14.33 -8.77 26.68
CA ARG A 968 14.81 -8.33 25.36
C ARG A 968 16.30 -8.12 25.35
N VAL A 969 16.89 -8.49 24.22
CA VAL A 969 18.31 -8.28 23.95
C VAL A 969 18.48 -7.51 22.66
N ARG A 970 19.56 -6.72 22.59
CA ARG A 970 19.90 -5.90 21.41
C ARG A 970 21.22 -6.35 20.82
N ILE A 971 21.26 -6.53 19.51
CA ILE A 971 22.52 -6.74 18.79
C ILE A 971 23.21 -5.39 18.63
N ARG A 972 24.40 -5.19 19.20
CA ARG A 972 25.04 -3.86 19.25
C ARG A 972 25.40 -3.29 17.88
N SER A 973 25.81 -4.14 16.92
CA SER A 973 26.23 -3.69 15.58
C SER A 973 25.07 -3.09 14.79
N THR A 974 23.88 -3.67 14.89
CA THR A 974 22.69 -3.27 14.11
C THR A 974 21.69 -2.46 14.92
N GLY A 975 21.75 -2.55 16.25
CA GLY A 975 20.75 -1.99 17.16
C GLY A 975 19.41 -2.72 17.17
N ARG A 976 19.28 -3.86 16.48
CA ARG A 976 18.03 -4.63 16.37
C ARG A 976 17.67 -5.32 17.68
N ASN A 977 16.39 -5.32 18.02
CA ASN A 977 15.85 -5.88 19.26
C ASN A 977 15.19 -7.24 19.03
N TYR A 978 15.44 -8.16 19.96
CA TYR A 978 14.91 -9.52 19.95
C TYR A 978 14.32 -9.84 21.31
N ARG A 979 13.15 -10.49 21.33
CA ARG A 979 12.58 -11.06 22.56
C ARG A 979 13.15 -12.46 22.76
N VAL A 980 13.51 -12.77 24.01
CA VAL A 980 13.95 -14.10 24.41
C VAL A 980 12.71 -14.96 24.68
N VAL A 981 12.51 -16.01 23.88
CA VAL A 981 11.38 -16.93 24.04
C VAL A 981 11.72 -18.13 24.93
N ALA A 982 12.99 -18.53 24.96
CA ALA A 982 13.46 -19.58 25.86
C ALA A 982 14.91 -19.32 26.30
N VAL A 983 15.23 -19.73 27.54
CA VAL A 983 16.58 -19.69 28.11
C VAL A 983 16.94 -21.08 28.61
N ALA A 984 18.08 -21.61 28.18
CA ALA A 984 18.68 -22.82 28.74
C ALA A 984 20.08 -22.51 29.26
N ALA A 985 20.35 -22.87 30.51
CA ALA A 985 21.68 -22.75 31.08
C ALA A 985 22.62 -23.81 30.47
N LEU A 986 23.77 -23.37 29.96
CA LEU A 986 24.85 -24.25 29.48
C LEU A 986 25.94 -24.37 30.55
N ALA A 987 26.24 -23.26 31.23
CA ALA A 987 27.14 -23.15 32.38
C ALA A 987 26.72 -21.96 33.25
N GLU A 988 27.45 -21.66 34.33
CA GLU A 988 27.10 -20.61 35.31
C GLU A 988 26.92 -19.20 34.70
N SER A 989 27.66 -18.87 33.64
CA SER A 989 27.59 -17.58 32.92
C SER A 989 27.33 -17.74 31.42
N SER A 990 26.96 -18.94 30.98
CA SER A 990 26.71 -19.27 29.58
C SER A 990 25.29 -19.77 29.39
N HIS A 991 24.58 -19.16 28.46
CA HIS A 991 23.17 -19.43 28.20
C HIS A 991 22.95 -19.68 26.71
N ARG A 992 22.08 -20.63 26.38
CA ARG A 992 21.44 -20.72 25.08
C ARG A 992 20.13 -19.94 25.15
N LEU A 993 19.97 -18.97 24.27
CA LEU A 993 18.77 -18.16 24.11
C LEU A 993 18.10 -18.56 22.81
N THR A 994 16.79 -18.82 22.85
CA THR A 994 15.95 -18.84 21.65
C THR A 994 15.36 -17.45 21.49
N LEU A 995 15.50 -16.87 20.30
CA LEU A 995 14.99 -15.55 19.95
C LEU A 995 13.69 -15.67 19.15
N ASP A 996 12.83 -14.67 19.27
CA ASP A 996 11.53 -14.61 18.57
C ASP A 996 11.65 -14.40 17.06
N LEU A 997 12.74 -13.78 16.60
CA LEU A 997 12.94 -13.43 15.20
C LEU A 997 14.14 -14.16 14.59
N SER A 998 13.96 -14.59 13.34
CA SER A 998 15.04 -15.12 12.50
C SER A 998 16.13 -14.06 12.27
N SER A 999 17.38 -14.53 12.27
CA SER A 999 18.54 -13.70 11.92
C SER A 999 18.65 -13.36 10.43
N ILE A 1000 17.94 -14.09 9.56
CA ILE A 1000 17.98 -13.87 8.12
C ILE A 1000 17.12 -12.65 7.78
N LEU A 1001 17.66 -11.67 7.07
CA LEU A 1001 16.95 -10.48 6.66
C LEU A 1001 16.40 -10.60 5.23
N GLY A 1002 17.08 -11.37 4.38
CA GLY A 1002 16.71 -11.60 2.99
C GLY A 1002 17.62 -12.65 2.35
N LYS A 1003 17.23 -13.16 1.18
CA LYS A 1003 17.96 -14.17 0.39
C LYS A 1003 17.92 -13.78 -1.09
N ALA A 1004 19.01 -13.99 -1.81
CA ALA A 1004 19.08 -13.72 -3.25
C ALA A 1004 20.16 -14.58 -3.90
N ARG A 1005 20.19 -14.65 -5.24
CA ARG A 1005 21.37 -15.13 -5.97
C ARG A 1005 22.27 -13.94 -6.29
N ILE A 1006 23.56 -14.21 -6.37
CA ILE A 1006 24.53 -13.28 -6.90
C ILE A 1006 24.33 -13.17 -8.41
N ALA A 1007 24.04 -11.96 -8.90
CA ALA A 1007 24.05 -11.63 -10.32
C ALA A 1007 25.48 -11.32 -10.81
N ALA A 1008 26.25 -10.56 -10.03
CA ALA A 1008 27.64 -10.21 -10.34
C ALA A 1008 28.47 -9.91 -9.08
N VAL A 1009 29.80 -10.07 -9.19
CA VAL A 1009 30.78 -9.69 -8.16
C VAL A 1009 31.87 -8.83 -8.80
N CYS A 1010 32.03 -7.60 -8.33
CA CYS A 1010 32.96 -6.60 -8.84
C CYS A 1010 33.80 -6.01 -7.69
N GLY A 1011 34.89 -6.69 -7.32
CA GLY A 1011 35.69 -6.29 -6.16
C GLY A 1011 34.89 -6.48 -4.87
N SER A 1012 34.62 -5.39 -4.16
CA SER A 1012 33.78 -5.38 -2.94
C SER A 1012 32.28 -5.25 -3.23
N GLU A 1013 31.90 -4.87 -4.45
CA GLU A 1013 30.51 -4.70 -4.83
C GLU A 1013 29.91 -6.04 -5.27
N VAL A 1014 28.73 -6.39 -4.74
CA VAL A 1014 27.98 -7.59 -5.12
C VAL A 1014 26.58 -7.19 -5.56
N GLU A 1015 26.22 -7.55 -6.78
CA GLU A 1015 24.88 -7.37 -7.34
C GLU A 1015 24.05 -8.64 -7.08
N LEU A 1016 22.84 -8.45 -6.57
CA LEU A 1016 21.89 -9.50 -6.21
C LEU A 1016 20.66 -9.42 -7.13
N ASP A 1017 20.15 -10.56 -7.57
CA ASP A 1017 19.01 -10.67 -8.50
C ASP A 1017 17.62 -10.52 -7.84
N PHE A 1018 17.57 -9.88 -6.68
CA PHE A 1018 16.36 -9.67 -5.89
C PHE A 1018 16.34 -8.28 -5.26
N PHE A 1019 15.15 -7.70 -5.08
CA PHE A 1019 14.94 -6.51 -4.24
C PHE A 1019 14.89 -6.91 -2.75
N LEU A 1020 16.01 -6.71 -2.06
CA LEU A 1020 16.05 -6.74 -0.60
C LEU A 1020 15.89 -5.30 -0.12
N PRO A 1021 14.97 -5.01 0.83
CA PRO A 1021 14.76 -3.64 1.28
C PRO A 1021 16.07 -3.02 1.80
N THR A 1022 16.66 -2.07 1.06
CA THR A 1022 17.82 -1.29 1.53
C THR A 1022 17.44 0.09 2.06
N ARG A 1023 16.16 0.44 1.91
CA ARG A 1023 15.57 1.70 2.34
C ARG A 1023 16.04 2.08 3.74
N THR A 1024 16.49 3.32 3.90
CA THR A 1024 17.00 3.89 5.16
C THR A 1024 18.12 3.10 5.83
N GLY A 1025 18.92 2.36 5.07
CA GLY A 1025 20.05 1.59 5.59
C GLY A 1025 19.65 0.33 6.36
N TYR A 1026 18.51 -0.29 6.04
CA TYR A 1026 18.05 -1.54 6.67
C TYR A 1026 19.09 -2.67 6.67
N LEU A 1027 19.95 -2.72 5.63
CA LEU A 1027 21.04 -3.69 5.50
C LEU A 1027 22.40 -3.19 6.00
N HIS A 1028 22.54 -1.92 6.36
CA HIS A 1028 23.83 -1.36 6.77
C HIS A 1028 24.27 -1.98 8.11
N SER A 1029 25.56 -2.25 8.26
CA SER A 1029 26.14 -2.94 9.43
C SER A 1029 25.64 -4.38 9.66
N THR A 1030 24.96 -4.96 8.67
CA THR A 1030 24.60 -6.39 8.63
C THR A 1030 25.68 -7.17 7.85
N ARG A 1031 25.44 -8.45 7.52
CA ARG A 1031 26.40 -9.29 6.81
C ARG A 1031 25.75 -9.93 5.60
N LEU A 1032 26.48 -10.07 4.51
CA LEU A 1032 26.12 -10.96 3.42
C LEU A 1032 26.82 -12.29 3.67
N GLU A 1033 26.08 -13.39 3.73
CA GLU A 1033 26.55 -14.75 4.03
C GLU A 1033 26.26 -15.67 2.84
N ARG A 1034 27.26 -16.41 2.35
CA ARG A 1034 27.09 -17.41 1.29
C ARG A 1034 26.45 -18.67 1.85
N ALA A 1035 25.36 -19.11 1.25
CA ALA A 1035 24.54 -20.19 1.79
C ALA A 1035 25.23 -21.56 1.78
N SER A 1036 26.21 -21.79 0.89
CA SER A 1036 26.87 -23.09 0.71
C SER A 1036 27.91 -23.42 1.79
N ASP A 1037 28.58 -22.41 2.33
CA ASP A 1037 29.72 -22.59 3.24
C ASP A 1037 29.68 -21.68 4.49
N GLY A 1038 28.72 -20.76 4.57
CA GLY A 1038 28.57 -19.84 5.70
C GLY A 1038 29.64 -18.74 5.76
N THR A 1039 30.48 -18.60 4.73
CA THR A 1039 31.42 -17.46 4.65
C THR A 1039 30.64 -16.17 4.51
N TRP A 1040 31.09 -15.10 5.18
CA TRP A 1040 30.37 -13.84 5.18
C TRP A 1040 31.30 -12.63 5.13
N GLN A 1041 30.75 -11.50 4.68
CA GLN A 1041 31.40 -10.18 4.71
C GLN A 1041 30.44 -9.12 5.27
N PRO A 1042 30.92 -8.14 6.05
CA PRO A 1042 30.10 -7.01 6.49
C PRO A 1042 29.60 -6.19 5.31
N ILE A 1043 28.32 -5.82 5.33
CA ILE A 1043 27.71 -4.87 4.40
C ILE A 1043 27.95 -3.45 4.95
N VAL A 1044 28.70 -2.64 4.21
CA VAL A 1044 28.99 -1.25 4.57
C VAL A 1044 27.96 -0.28 3.99
N ASP A 1045 27.42 -0.61 2.82
CA ASP A 1045 26.41 0.18 2.12
C ASP A 1045 25.53 -0.72 1.24
N ALA A 1046 24.31 -0.31 0.95
CA ALA A 1046 23.39 -1.07 0.13
C ALA A 1046 22.36 -0.20 -0.60
N ALA A 1047 21.98 -0.62 -1.81
CA ALA A 1047 21.04 0.09 -2.66
C ALA A 1047 20.15 -0.82 -3.48
N ASN A 1048 18.96 -0.32 -3.82
CA ASN A 1048 18.12 -0.88 -4.85
C ASN A 1048 18.20 0.03 -6.08
N PRO A 1049 18.92 -0.34 -7.16
CA PRO A 1049 18.93 0.45 -8.40
C PRO A 1049 17.59 0.38 -9.15
N ASP A 1050 16.81 -0.67 -8.91
CA ASP A 1050 15.49 -0.91 -9.48
C ASP A 1050 14.68 -1.86 -8.57
N MET A 1051 13.51 -2.30 -9.04
CA MET A 1051 12.63 -3.24 -8.32
C MET A 1051 13.08 -4.69 -8.38
N ASP A 1052 14.13 -4.98 -9.13
CA ASP A 1052 14.57 -6.33 -9.41
C ASP A 1052 15.86 -6.69 -8.71
N ARG A 1053 16.66 -5.69 -8.31
CA ARG A 1053 18.04 -5.90 -7.88
C ARG A 1053 18.38 -5.20 -6.57
N THR A 1054 19.42 -5.71 -5.94
CA THR A 1054 20.08 -5.07 -4.80
C THR A 1054 21.58 -5.07 -5.04
N VAL A 1055 22.21 -3.92 -4.89
CA VAL A 1055 23.66 -3.79 -4.90
C VAL A 1055 24.10 -3.61 -3.45
N VAL A 1056 25.04 -4.45 -3.00
CA VAL A 1056 25.68 -4.28 -1.69
C VAL A 1056 27.17 -4.00 -1.86
N GLU A 1057 27.67 -3.08 -1.05
CA GLU A 1057 29.10 -2.86 -0.89
C GLU A 1057 29.58 -3.60 0.35
N LEU A 1058 30.59 -4.45 0.19
CA LEU A 1058 31.18 -5.23 1.26
C LEU A 1058 32.43 -4.56 1.81
N ALA A 1059 32.72 -4.78 3.10
CA ALA A 1059 33.92 -4.23 3.73
C ALA A 1059 35.24 -4.73 3.08
N SER A 1060 35.21 -5.85 2.38
CA SER A 1060 36.32 -6.40 1.62
C SER A 1060 35.81 -7.32 0.51
N PRO A 1061 36.57 -7.50 -0.58
CA PRO A 1061 36.19 -8.41 -1.67
C PRO A 1061 35.96 -9.85 -1.16
N PRO A 1062 34.81 -10.48 -1.48
CA PRO A 1062 34.53 -11.84 -1.04
C PRO A 1062 35.37 -12.84 -1.84
N GLN A 1063 35.87 -13.88 -1.17
CA GLN A 1063 36.71 -14.91 -1.80
C GLN A 1063 35.89 -16.13 -2.22
N GLY A 1064 36.03 -16.55 -3.48
CA GLY A 1064 35.40 -17.77 -3.99
C GLY A 1064 33.89 -17.68 -4.25
N TRP A 1065 33.33 -16.46 -4.21
CA TRP A 1065 31.93 -16.17 -4.56
C TRP A 1065 31.80 -15.95 -6.07
N SER A 1066 30.68 -16.35 -6.65
CA SER A 1066 30.44 -16.33 -8.10
C SER A 1066 28.96 -16.10 -8.42
N ALA A 1067 28.69 -15.61 -9.64
CA ALA A 1067 27.32 -15.48 -10.13
C ALA A 1067 26.58 -16.82 -10.07
N GLY A 1068 25.32 -16.78 -9.62
CA GLY A 1068 24.48 -17.95 -9.37
C GLY A 1068 24.55 -18.51 -7.94
N ASP A 1069 25.57 -18.13 -7.14
CA ASP A 1069 25.63 -18.50 -5.73
C ASP A 1069 24.45 -17.91 -4.96
N TRP A 1070 23.86 -18.70 -4.05
CA TRP A 1070 22.87 -18.20 -3.10
C TRP A 1070 23.54 -17.54 -1.91
N VAL A 1071 23.05 -16.35 -1.56
CA VAL A 1071 23.48 -15.58 -0.39
C VAL A 1071 22.30 -15.20 0.48
N ARG A 1072 22.59 -14.84 1.73
CA ARG A 1072 21.63 -14.41 2.74
C ARG A 1072 22.15 -13.13 3.39
N ALA A 1073 21.34 -12.09 3.43
CA ALA A 1073 21.60 -10.96 4.32
C ALA A 1073 21.25 -11.39 5.74
N VAL A 1074 22.15 -11.24 6.72
CA VAL A 1074 21.97 -11.72 8.10
C VAL A 1074 22.28 -10.63 9.12
N ALA A 1075 21.44 -10.52 10.13
CA ALA A 1075 21.51 -9.48 11.15
C ALA A 1075 22.72 -9.63 12.09
N TYR A 1076 23.10 -10.87 12.41
CA TYR A 1076 24.20 -11.17 13.33
C TYR A 1076 24.90 -12.49 13.01
N THR A 1077 26.15 -12.59 13.47
CA THR A 1077 27.05 -13.74 13.31
C THR A 1077 27.75 -14.06 14.64
N VAL A 1078 28.41 -15.22 14.71
CA VAL A 1078 29.28 -15.56 15.85
C VAL A 1078 30.35 -14.47 16.02
N GLY A 1079 30.62 -14.08 17.27
CA GLY A 1079 31.52 -12.99 17.65
C GLY A 1079 30.84 -11.64 17.89
N ASP A 1080 29.58 -11.48 17.48
CA ASP A 1080 28.83 -10.24 17.76
C ASP A 1080 28.53 -10.03 19.24
N ALA A 1081 28.48 -8.76 19.64
CA ALA A 1081 28.09 -8.38 20.99
C ALA A 1081 26.57 -8.21 21.12
N ILE A 1082 26.00 -8.89 22.11
CA ILE A 1082 24.62 -8.73 22.57
C ILE A 1082 24.61 -7.87 23.82
N GLU A 1083 23.67 -6.95 23.88
CA GLU A 1083 23.41 -6.07 25.00
C GLU A 1083 22.08 -6.41 25.66
N PHE A 1084 22.10 -6.48 27.00
CA PHE A 1084 20.94 -6.75 27.84
C PHE A 1084 20.87 -5.69 28.94
N GLU A 1085 19.75 -4.96 28.99
CA GLU A 1085 19.42 -4.02 30.06
C GLU A 1085 18.19 -4.59 30.81
N PRO A 1086 18.38 -5.26 31.96
CA PRO A 1086 17.27 -5.84 32.70
C PRO A 1086 16.35 -4.73 33.23
N ALA A 1087 15.04 -4.89 33.03
CA ALA A 1087 14.03 -4.12 33.75
C ALA A 1087 13.97 -4.64 35.19
N LYS A 1088 14.19 -3.76 36.16
CA LYS A 1088 14.16 -4.08 37.60
C LYS A 1088 13.22 -3.18 38.35
#